data_AF-A0AAU4TU99-F1
#
_entry.id   AF-A0AAU4TU99-F1
#
_cell.length_a   1.000
_cell.length_b   1.000
_cell.length_c   1.000
_cell.angle_alpha   90.00
_cell.angle_beta   90.00
_cell.angle_gamma   90.00
#
_symmetry.space_group_name_H-M   'P 1'
#
loop_
_entity.id
_entity.type
_entity.pdbx_description
1 polymer ?
#
loop_
_entity_poly.entity_id
_entity_poly.type
_entity_poly.pdbx_seq_one_letter_code
_entity_poly.pdbx_strand_id
1 'polypeptide(L)'
;MIRIRSLTATVVGLLLAAAVPLVGTAHPAAASDNGRSVRPAMGWSSWSFVRRTPTEAKIKAQADALAASGLKDHGFVHINLDDFWQKCDSNGFVVDDNGRWAVDTAKFPGGIKALADYVHSKGLKFGFYVTPGIAKNAVTKNTPIEGTPYHAKDIADTSRTEKNYNCKNMYYIDYSKPGAQEFVNSWAKQFASWGVDYLKIDGVGSADIPDVQAWDKALRASGRPINFALSNNLPIADATTWRKLANSWRTQGDVECYCGPGSNGSGYPLTDWSHVSSRFNTAASWQPYAAPGGWNDLDSLEVGNGDQVGLTADQRRSHFTLWAMAASPLLLGTDLTRLDAVDKAMLTNDRLIGVDQDGVAAKRIVNSGVRQVWSKKESDGQYVVALFNTGTSGNATVGVDWSQAGFTGSGDVTDLWSGSHKGAIADSYSATLRPGETRLIRVKPVNSLKSAAASPGMAVAPYEYLGWGNPQNPTSVMSATGVKWFTLAFILSDGGCNPKWDGSRPLTGGTDQSRIDAIRSAGGDVMVSVGGWSGNKLGEKCSSASALAGAYQKVINAYQLKALDVDIENTEWSNATVRQRVVDALKTVKANNPGLKTVITFGTTTSGPDSTGVDMIKRAANSGLANDVWCIMPFDFGGGTTTMGTLTTQAMEGLKARVKAAYGYSDATAYARIGLSSMNGKTDDSGERVRVADFKTMLAYAQQHHIGRLTYWSVNRDRPCGSGTDGDSCSGVTQQPYDYLKVFTQYTG
;
A
#
# COMPACT_ATOMS: atom_id res chain seq x y z
N MET A 1 84.51 15.08 -39.84
CA MET A 1 83.13 14.57 -39.88
C MET A 1 82.20 15.63 -39.32
N ILE A 2 81.33 16.15 -40.18
CA ILE A 2 80.42 17.28 -39.93
C ILE A 2 79.18 16.75 -39.20
N ARG A 3 78.71 17.43 -38.14
CA ARG A 3 77.37 17.18 -37.57
C ARG A 3 76.51 18.43 -37.71
N ILE A 4 75.43 18.27 -38.49
CA ILE A 4 74.45 19.27 -38.90
C ILE A 4 73.06 18.83 -38.39
N ARG A 5 72.38 19.79 -37.74
CA ARG A 5 70.96 20.18 -37.74
C ARG A 5 69.83 19.11 -37.64
N SER A 6 68.78 19.43 -36.85
CA SER A 6 67.47 19.95 -37.34
C SER A 6 66.28 19.58 -36.45
N LEU A 7 65.39 20.56 -36.24
CA LEU A 7 64.00 20.45 -35.74
C LEU A 7 63.11 19.63 -36.70
N THR A 8 62.04 19.00 -36.19
CA THR A 8 60.62 19.03 -36.69
C THR A 8 59.78 17.99 -35.89
N ALA A 9 58.68 18.39 -35.23
CA ALA A 9 57.30 18.57 -35.70
C ALA A 9 56.41 17.34 -35.38
N THR A 10 55.34 17.55 -34.62
CA THR A 10 54.27 16.56 -34.43
C THR A 10 52.93 17.22 -34.76
N VAL A 11 52.23 16.61 -35.71
CA VAL A 11 50.96 17.03 -36.31
C VAL A 11 49.80 16.74 -35.35
N VAL A 12 48.94 17.73 -35.12
CA VAL A 12 47.62 17.56 -34.48
C VAL A 12 46.56 17.60 -35.58
N GLY A 13 45.83 16.49 -35.75
CA GLY A 13 44.69 16.40 -36.65
C GLY A 13 43.41 16.96 -36.01
N LEU A 14 42.76 17.87 -36.73
CA LEU A 14 41.42 18.41 -36.44
C LEU A 14 40.34 17.33 -36.63
N LEU A 15 39.44 17.19 -35.66
CA LEU A 15 38.11 16.59 -35.84
C LEU A 15 37.06 17.64 -35.48
N LEU A 16 36.34 18.12 -36.49
CA LEU A 16 35.16 18.98 -36.36
C LEU A 16 33.99 18.16 -35.78
N ALA A 17 33.55 18.51 -34.57
CA ALA A 17 32.28 18.05 -34.02
C ALA A 17 31.21 19.13 -34.23
N ALA A 18 30.14 18.76 -34.94
CA ALA A 18 28.98 19.60 -35.17
C ALA A 18 28.25 19.93 -33.85
N ALA A 19 27.99 21.22 -33.62
CA ALA A 19 27.21 21.69 -32.50
C ALA A 19 25.72 21.36 -32.70
N VAL A 20 25.19 20.43 -31.90
CA VAL A 20 23.76 20.24 -31.71
C VAL A 20 23.31 21.23 -30.62
N PRO A 21 22.27 22.07 -30.84
CA PRO A 21 21.78 22.95 -29.80
C PRO A 21 21.13 22.10 -28.70
N LEU A 22 21.77 22.03 -27.54
CA LEU A 22 21.12 21.55 -26.32
C LEU A 22 19.97 22.49 -26.00
N VAL A 23 18.74 22.00 -26.17
CA VAL A 23 17.55 22.58 -25.56
C VAL A 23 17.73 22.46 -24.05
N GLY A 24 18.14 23.57 -23.43
CA GLY A 24 18.33 23.65 -21.98
C GLY A 24 17.01 23.36 -21.27
N THR A 25 16.96 22.24 -20.57
CA THR A 25 15.93 22.01 -19.54
C THR A 25 16.07 23.10 -18.48
N ALA A 26 15.00 23.84 -18.22
CA ALA A 26 14.95 24.84 -17.17
C ALA A 26 15.42 24.22 -15.84
N HIS A 27 16.52 24.72 -15.28
CA HIS A 27 16.95 24.38 -13.94
C HIS A 27 15.89 24.85 -12.94
N PRO A 28 15.46 24.02 -11.96
CA PRO A 28 14.57 24.49 -10.91
C PRO A 28 15.27 25.59 -10.11
N ALA A 29 14.65 26.76 -10.04
CA ALA A 29 15.14 27.88 -9.23
C ALA A 29 15.38 27.43 -7.78
N ALA A 30 16.50 27.84 -7.18
CA ALA A 30 16.79 27.61 -5.77
C ALA A 30 15.70 28.28 -4.90
N ALA A 31 15.13 27.53 -3.96
CA ALA A 31 14.08 27.98 -3.06
C ALA A 31 14.64 28.88 -1.94
N SER A 32 13.78 29.67 -1.30
CA SER A 32 14.08 30.39 -0.06
C SER A 32 14.23 29.38 1.08
N ASP A 33 15.44 28.86 1.28
CA ASP A 33 15.70 27.86 2.33
C ASP A 33 16.05 28.59 3.64
N ASN A 34 15.05 28.79 4.49
CA ASN A 34 15.23 29.11 5.92
C ASN A 34 15.31 27.84 6.79
N GLY A 35 15.47 26.66 6.17
CA GLY A 35 15.50 25.35 6.80
C GLY A 35 14.15 24.83 7.28
N ARG A 36 13.03 25.53 7.00
CA ARG A 36 11.69 25.17 7.52
C ARG A 36 10.78 24.46 6.52
N SER A 37 11.09 24.48 5.22
CA SER A 37 10.33 23.80 4.15
C SER A 37 10.92 22.46 3.71
N VAL A 38 11.73 21.80 4.54
CA VAL A 38 12.29 20.48 4.18
C VAL A 38 11.17 19.45 4.02
N ARG A 39 10.07 19.62 4.77
CA ARG A 39 8.84 18.84 4.68
C ARG A 39 7.61 19.75 4.85
N PRO A 40 6.43 19.35 4.36
CA PRO A 40 5.19 20.07 4.60
C PRO A 40 4.88 20.18 6.10
N ALA A 41 4.30 21.31 6.53
CA ALA A 41 3.94 21.52 7.92
C ALA A 41 2.73 20.65 8.32
N MET A 42 2.71 20.18 9.57
CA MET A 42 1.61 19.37 10.10
C MET A 42 1.11 19.94 11.43
N GLY A 43 -0.20 20.03 11.60
CA GLY A 43 -0.79 20.62 12.80
C GLY A 43 -2.28 20.89 12.66
N TRP A 44 -2.72 22.02 13.19
CA TRP A 44 -4.12 22.43 13.22
C TRP A 44 -4.24 23.94 13.00
N SER A 45 -5.31 24.40 12.36
CA SER A 45 -5.66 25.80 12.17
C SER A 45 -7.07 26.10 12.66
N SER A 46 -7.25 27.27 13.28
CA SER A 46 -8.53 27.65 13.89
C SER A 46 -9.63 28.03 12.89
N TRP A 47 -9.33 28.18 11.60
CA TRP A 47 -10.26 28.77 10.64
C TRP A 47 -11.55 27.96 10.45
N SER A 48 -11.47 26.66 10.21
CA SER A 48 -12.61 25.86 9.76
C SER A 48 -13.65 25.70 10.87
N PHE A 49 -13.24 25.19 12.03
CA PHE A 49 -14.15 24.98 13.18
C PHE A 49 -14.38 26.23 14.05
N VAL A 50 -13.32 26.85 14.59
CA VAL A 50 -13.43 27.97 15.56
C VAL A 50 -13.81 29.28 14.86
N ARG A 51 -13.26 29.46 13.67
CA ARG A 51 -13.58 30.51 12.70
C ARG A 51 -13.51 31.91 13.28
N ARG A 52 -14.60 32.67 13.21
CA ARG A 52 -14.66 34.11 13.59
C ARG A 52 -14.71 34.36 15.10
N THR A 53 -14.62 33.31 15.91
CA THR A 53 -14.81 33.40 17.37
C THR A 53 -13.65 32.83 18.19
N PRO A 54 -12.38 33.03 17.78
CA PRO A 54 -11.26 32.52 18.56
C PRO A 54 -11.16 33.28 19.88
N THR A 55 -10.77 32.56 20.92
CA THR A 55 -10.43 33.12 22.24
C THR A 55 -9.24 32.34 22.76
N GLU A 56 -8.48 32.92 23.68
CA GLU A 56 -7.36 32.25 24.32
C GLU A 56 -7.76 30.88 24.89
N ALA A 57 -8.91 30.81 25.57
CA ALA A 57 -9.43 29.56 26.12
C ALA A 57 -9.70 28.48 25.04
N LYS A 58 -10.30 28.86 23.91
CA LYS A 58 -10.55 27.92 22.81
C LYS A 58 -9.26 27.41 22.19
N ILE A 59 -8.28 28.28 21.95
CA ILE A 59 -7.01 27.85 21.36
C ILE A 59 -6.23 26.96 22.33
N LYS A 60 -6.23 27.27 23.63
CA LYS A 60 -5.64 26.42 24.67
C LYS A 60 -6.29 25.03 24.69
N ALA A 61 -7.62 24.96 24.60
CA ALA A 61 -8.35 23.69 24.56
C ALA A 61 -7.97 22.81 23.36
N GLN A 62 -7.78 23.42 22.17
CA GLN A 62 -7.34 22.70 20.97
C GLN A 62 -5.88 22.24 21.09
N ALA A 63 -5.01 23.06 21.69
CA ALA A 63 -3.63 22.68 21.98
C ALA A 63 -3.54 21.51 22.96
N ASP A 64 -4.35 21.53 24.03
CA ASP A 64 -4.45 20.42 24.99
C ASP A 64 -4.96 19.14 24.33
N ALA A 65 -6.00 19.25 23.50
CA ALA A 65 -6.55 18.12 22.77
C ALA A 65 -5.53 17.51 21.79
N LEU A 66 -4.80 18.33 21.04
CA LEU A 66 -3.73 17.87 20.15
C LEU A 66 -2.64 17.14 20.95
N ALA A 67 -2.17 17.73 22.05
CA ALA A 67 -1.15 17.12 22.89
C ALA A 67 -1.61 15.78 23.51
N ALA A 68 -2.87 15.68 23.93
CA ALA A 68 -3.44 14.47 24.52
C ALA A 68 -3.80 13.38 23.47
N SER A 69 -3.99 13.76 22.21
CA SER A 69 -4.43 12.84 21.16
C SER A 69 -3.37 11.83 20.74
N GLY A 70 -2.08 12.09 20.99
CA GLY A 70 -0.97 11.32 20.43
C GLY A 70 -0.56 11.74 19.01
N LEU A 71 -1.31 12.65 18.36
CA LEU A 71 -0.97 13.14 17.00
C LEU A 71 0.40 13.84 16.95
N LYS A 72 0.84 14.43 18.06
CA LYS A 72 2.17 15.03 18.19
C LYS A 72 3.29 14.02 17.89
N ASP A 73 3.15 12.78 18.34
CA ASP A 73 4.15 11.73 18.14
C ASP A 73 4.24 11.30 16.66
N HIS A 74 3.22 11.65 15.87
CA HIS A 74 3.14 11.44 14.43
C HIS A 74 3.45 12.71 13.61
N GLY A 75 3.95 13.78 14.25
CA GLY A 75 4.45 14.99 13.58
C GLY A 75 3.48 16.18 13.54
N PHE A 76 2.23 16.03 13.96
CA PHE A 76 1.31 17.17 14.08
C PHE A 76 1.72 18.05 15.26
N VAL A 77 2.39 19.17 14.99
CA VAL A 77 2.98 20.01 16.05
C VAL A 77 2.55 21.46 16.02
N HIS A 78 1.93 21.94 14.93
CA HIS A 78 1.51 23.33 14.82
C HIS A 78 0.10 23.56 15.40
N ILE A 79 -0.08 24.63 16.17
CA ILE A 79 -1.37 25.21 16.56
C ILE A 79 -1.43 26.62 15.99
N ASN A 80 -2.10 26.78 14.85
CA ASN A 80 -2.25 28.06 14.17
C ASN A 80 -3.49 28.81 14.65
N LEU A 81 -3.28 29.97 15.27
CA LEU A 81 -4.33 30.96 15.48
C LEU A 81 -4.49 31.74 14.18
N ASP A 82 -5.58 31.43 13.47
CA ASP A 82 -6.00 32.13 12.26
C ASP A 82 -6.64 33.50 12.61
N ASP A 83 -7.39 34.08 11.68
CA ASP A 83 -7.96 35.43 11.80
C ASP A 83 -8.88 35.64 13.02
N PHE A 84 -9.25 36.90 13.30
CA PHE A 84 -10.14 37.39 14.38
C PHE A 84 -9.53 37.47 15.79
N TRP A 85 -8.20 37.50 15.90
CA TRP A 85 -7.48 37.77 17.15
C TRP A 85 -7.36 39.26 17.51
N GLN A 86 -7.41 40.09 16.49
CA GLN A 86 -7.21 41.54 16.53
C GLN A 86 -8.44 42.29 17.02
N LYS A 87 -8.21 43.50 17.54
CA LYS A 87 -9.27 44.44 17.89
C LYS A 87 -9.65 45.28 16.67
N CYS A 88 -10.94 45.33 16.33
CA CYS A 88 -11.49 46.20 15.29
C CYS A 88 -12.33 47.33 15.89
N ASP A 89 -12.42 48.46 15.19
CA ASP A 89 -13.40 49.52 15.39
C ASP A 89 -14.14 49.84 14.07
N SER A 90 -14.95 50.90 14.03
CA SER A 90 -15.70 51.29 12.83
C SER A 90 -14.81 51.71 11.64
N ASN A 91 -13.57 52.08 11.90
CA ASN A 91 -12.59 52.52 10.89
C ASN A 91 -11.60 51.41 10.49
N GLY A 92 -11.64 50.26 11.15
CA GLY A 92 -10.89 49.07 10.79
C GLY A 92 -10.07 48.53 11.95
N PHE A 93 -8.84 48.11 11.68
CA PHE A 93 -7.94 47.61 12.73
C PHE A 93 -7.61 48.71 13.74
N VAL A 94 -7.84 48.45 15.02
CA VAL A 94 -7.24 49.28 16.09
C VAL A 94 -5.74 48.99 16.09
N VAL A 95 -4.92 50.03 16.24
CA VAL A 95 -3.46 49.91 16.19
C VAL A 95 -2.79 50.32 17.50
N ASP A 96 -1.62 49.73 17.75
CA ASP A 96 -0.68 50.14 18.80
C ASP A 96 0.03 51.46 18.45
N ASP A 97 0.89 51.93 19.36
CA ASP A 97 1.59 53.21 19.20
C ASP A 97 2.56 53.23 18.01
N ASN A 98 2.91 52.08 17.44
CA ASN A 98 3.79 51.95 16.27
C ASN A 98 3.02 51.59 14.98
N GLY A 99 1.68 51.66 15.01
CA GLY A 99 0.84 51.39 13.83
C GLY A 99 0.60 49.92 13.52
N ARG A 100 1.02 48.98 14.38
CA ARG A 100 0.73 47.54 14.26
C ARG A 100 -0.65 47.23 14.84
N TRP A 101 -1.29 46.12 14.48
CA TRP A 101 -2.62 45.80 14.99
C TRP A 101 -2.59 45.52 16.49
N ALA A 102 -3.57 46.07 17.20
CA ALA A 102 -3.78 45.79 18.61
C ALA A 102 -4.47 44.43 18.79
N VAL A 103 -4.01 43.67 19.78
CA VAL A 103 -4.65 42.43 20.23
C VAL A 103 -6.00 42.75 20.89
N ASP A 104 -7.03 41.96 20.60
CA ASP A 104 -8.30 42.04 21.35
C ASP A 104 -8.13 41.37 22.71
N THR A 105 -7.80 42.16 23.74
CA THR A 105 -7.59 41.68 25.11
C THR A 105 -8.85 41.12 25.77
N ALA A 106 -10.04 41.38 25.23
CA ALA A 106 -11.26 40.73 25.71
C ALA A 106 -11.30 39.25 25.30
N LYS A 107 -10.73 38.91 24.14
CA LYS A 107 -10.60 37.52 23.64
C LYS A 107 -9.32 36.84 24.11
N PHE A 108 -8.25 37.62 24.25
CA PHE A 108 -6.89 37.16 24.62
C PHE A 108 -6.36 37.92 25.84
N PRO A 109 -6.94 37.71 27.03
CA PRO A 109 -6.61 38.48 28.24
C PRO A 109 -5.15 38.32 28.69
N GLY A 110 -4.50 37.18 28.42
CA GLY A 110 -3.07 36.97 28.68
C GLY A 110 -2.15 37.52 27.57
N GLY A 111 -2.72 37.97 26.45
CA GLY A 111 -1.98 38.36 25.25
C GLY A 111 -1.41 37.18 24.46
N ILE A 112 -0.93 37.47 23.25
CA ILE A 112 -0.48 36.44 22.30
C ILE A 112 0.78 35.71 22.77
N LYS A 113 1.72 36.42 23.42
CA LYS A 113 2.91 35.77 23.97
C LYS A 113 2.55 34.69 25.01
N ALA A 114 1.65 34.98 25.94
CA ALA A 114 1.26 34.00 26.96
C ALA A 114 0.56 32.78 26.35
N LEU A 115 -0.20 32.98 25.27
CA LEU A 115 -0.79 31.87 24.51
C LEU A 115 0.29 31.04 23.79
N ALA A 116 1.26 31.67 23.15
CA ALA A 116 2.38 30.99 22.51
C ALA A 116 3.22 30.20 23.52
N ASP A 117 3.57 30.81 24.66
CA ASP A 117 4.28 30.15 25.76
C ASP A 117 3.49 28.93 26.27
N TYR A 118 2.15 29.03 26.35
CA TYR A 118 1.29 27.89 26.72
C TYR A 118 1.38 26.76 25.70
N VAL A 119 1.27 27.06 24.40
CA VAL A 119 1.40 26.07 23.32
C VAL A 119 2.78 25.40 23.36
N HIS A 120 3.85 26.18 23.56
CA HIS A 120 5.21 25.66 23.71
C HIS A 120 5.37 24.76 24.94
N SER A 121 4.67 25.06 26.05
CA SER A 121 4.72 24.22 27.26
C SER A 121 4.17 22.80 27.04
N LYS A 122 3.36 22.59 26.00
CA LYS A 122 2.87 21.27 25.55
C LYS A 122 3.83 20.58 24.56
N GLY A 123 4.96 21.24 24.26
CA GLY A 123 5.93 20.85 23.24
C GLY A 123 5.35 20.95 21.82
N LEU A 124 4.41 21.87 21.60
CA LEU A 124 3.86 22.22 20.29
C LEU A 124 4.49 23.52 19.79
N LYS A 125 4.14 23.94 18.57
CA LYS A 125 4.60 25.15 17.89
C LYS A 125 3.42 26.09 17.65
N PHE A 126 3.61 27.39 17.86
CA PHE A 126 2.55 28.38 17.74
C PHE A 126 2.54 29.03 16.35
N GLY A 127 1.39 29.03 15.69
CA GLY A 127 1.15 29.70 14.41
C GLY A 127 0.29 30.96 14.57
N PHE A 128 0.50 31.93 13.67
CA PHE A 128 -0.18 33.22 13.71
C PHE A 128 -0.57 33.72 12.31
N TYR A 129 -1.40 34.75 12.27
CA TYR A 129 -2.06 35.23 11.06
C TYR A 129 -2.01 36.76 10.93
N VAL A 130 -1.72 37.25 9.72
CA VAL A 130 -1.92 38.65 9.30
C VAL A 130 -2.29 38.76 7.82
N THR A 131 -2.48 39.98 7.32
CA THR A 131 -2.72 40.30 5.91
C THR A 131 -1.77 41.40 5.44
N PRO A 132 -1.52 41.55 4.13
CA PRO A 132 -0.71 42.65 3.58
C PRO A 132 -1.21 44.04 3.94
N GLY A 133 -0.30 45.01 3.82
CA GLY A 133 -0.60 46.43 3.90
C GLY A 133 -0.51 47.06 5.29
N ILE A 134 -1.03 48.28 5.40
CA ILE A 134 -1.03 49.09 6.63
C ILE A 134 -2.44 49.59 6.98
N ALA A 135 -2.79 49.59 8.26
CA ALA A 135 -4.14 49.95 8.71
C ALA A 135 -4.45 51.44 8.46
N LYS A 136 -5.65 51.74 7.97
CA LYS A 136 -6.13 53.12 7.81
C LYS A 136 -6.04 53.90 9.12
N ASN A 137 -6.32 53.27 10.25
CA ASN A 137 -6.18 53.89 11.58
C ASN A 137 -4.72 54.29 11.90
N ALA A 138 -3.72 53.51 11.48
CA ALA A 138 -2.30 53.91 11.61
C ALA A 138 -2.01 55.17 10.79
N VAL A 139 -2.51 55.22 9.54
CA VAL A 139 -2.33 56.36 8.64
C VAL A 139 -3.07 57.60 9.15
N THR A 140 -4.32 57.46 9.62
CA THR A 140 -5.10 58.58 10.17
C THR A 140 -4.45 59.16 11.42
N LYS A 141 -3.99 58.31 12.34
CA LYS A 141 -3.23 58.74 13.53
C LYS A 141 -1.81 59.19 13.20
N ASN A 142 -1.34 58.88 12.00
CA ASN A 142 0.05 59.02 11.57
C ASN A 142 1.03 58.45 12.60
N THR A 143 0.82 57.21 13.03
CA THR A 143 1.67 56.57 14.04
C THR A 143 3.12 56.50 13.59
N PRO A 144 4.10 56.64 14.50
CA PRO A 144 5.52 56.43 14.18
C PRO A 144 5.79 54.99 13.75
N ILE A 145 6.85 54.79 12.96
CA ILE A 145 7.38 53.47 12.62
C ILE A 145 8.57 53.17 13.55
N GLU A 146 8.47 52.09 14.32
CA GLU A 146 9.43 51.71 15.36
C GLU A 146 10.88 51.77 14.85
N GLY A 147 11.74 52.52 15.54
CA GLY A 147 13.17 52.61 15.24
C GLY A 147 13.53 53.52 14.06
N THR A 148 12.60 54.33 13.56
CA THR A 148 12.83 55.24 12.42
C THR A 148 12.28 56.65 12.69
N PRO A 149 12.69 57.67 11.90
CA PRO A 149 12.05 58.98 11.92
C PRO A 149 10.73 59.04 11.11
N TYR A 150 10.34 57.95 10.43
CA TYR A 150 9.19 57.91 9.53
C TYR A 150 7.91 57.50 10.25
N HIS A 151 6.77 57.81 9.63
CA HIS A 151 5.43 57.54 10.14
C HIS A 151 4.57 56.83 9.09
N ALA A 152 3.41 56.31 9.52
CA ALA A 152 2.50 55.55 8.66
C ALA A 152 2.09 56.29 7.36
N LYS A 153 1.93 57.63 7.37
CA LYS A 153 1.60 58.40 6.16
C LYS A 153 2.75 58.46 5.15
N ASP A 154 4.00 58.29 5.58
CA ASP A 154 5.16 58.41 4.71
C ASP A 154 5.30 57.19 3.79
N ILE A 155 4.75 56.05 4.20
CA ILE A 155 4.88 54.75 3.51
C ILE A 155 3.57 54.23 2.93
N ALA A 156 2.43 54.83 3.27
CA ALA A 156 1.13 54.35 2.81
C ALA A 156 0.78 54.87 1.41
N ASP A 157 0.41 53.98 0.50
CA ASP A 157 -0.25 54.34 -0.75
C ASP A 157 -1.76 54.44 -0.51
N THR A 158 -2.22 55.65 -0.18
CA THR A 158 -3.64 55.90 0.11
C THR A 158 -4.54 55.88 -1.11
N SER A 159 -4.00 55.74 -2.33
CA SER A 159 -4.79 55.64 -3.56
C SER A 159 -5.33 54.23 -3.80
N ARG A 160 -4.77 53.23 -3.11
CA ARG A 160 -5.10 51.81 -3.26
C ARG A 160 -5.46 51.18 -1.92
N THR A 161 -6.43 50.28 -1.92
CA THR A 161 -6.87 49.57 -0.70
C THR A 161 -6.75 48.07 -0.87
N GLU A 162 -6.35 47.41 0.20
CA GLU A 162 -6.24 45.96 0.26
C GLU A 162 -7.61 45.29 0.40
N LYS A 163 -7.75 44.12 -0.21
CA LYS A 163 -8.98 43.30 -0.09
C LYS A 163 -8.95 42.49 1.20
N ASN A 164 -9.32 43.13 2.30
CA ASN A 164 -9.42 42.48 3.60
C ASN A 164 -10.87 42.20 4.00
N TYR A 165 -11.15 40.93 4.32
CA TYR A 165 -12.49 40.42 4.63
C TYR A 165 -12.86 40.53 6.13
N ASN A 166 -11.90 40.92 6.97
CA ASN A 166 -12.01 41.03 8.42
C ASN A 166 -12.32 42.46 8.89
N CYS A 167 -11.43 43.14 9.63
CA CYS A 167 -11.65 44.53 10.06
C CYS A 167 -11.74 45.52 8.88
N LYS A 168 -11.36 45.11 7.65
CA LYS A 168 -11.32 45.96 6.43
C LYS A 168 -10.34 47.14 6.58
N ASN A 169 -10.38 48.08 5.62
CA ASN A 169 -9.72 49.39 5.68
C ASN A 169 -8.19 49.33 5.90
N MET A 170 -7.52 48.63 5.00
CA MET A 170 -6.06 48.59 4.90
C MET A 170 -5.63 49.25 3.59
N TYR A 171 -4.55 50.03 3.63
CA TYR A 171 -3.90 50.61 2.45
C TYR A 171 -2.71 49.75 2.04
N TYR A 172 -2.35 49.87 0.76
CA TYR A 172 -1.07 49.34 0.27
C TYR A 172 0.10 50.08 0.94
N ILE A 173 1.23 49.40 1.07
CA ILE A 173 2.51 50.01 1.46
C ILE A 173 3.32 50.30 0.19
N ASP A 174 3.80 51.53 0.04
CA ASP A 174 4.77 51.92 -0.98
C ASP A 174 6.19 51.54 -0.51
N TYR A 175 6.62 50.36 -0.91
CA TYR A 175 7.95 49.83 -0.58
C TYR A 175 9.13 50.58 -1.23
N SER A 176 8.88 51.60 -2.06
CA SER A 176 9.92 52.53 -2.50
C SER A 176 10.29 53.59 -1.46
N LYS A 177 9.46 53.75 -0.42
CA LYS A 177 9.64 54.75 0.64
C LYS A 177 10.54 54.25 1.76
N PRO A 178 11.42 55.10 2.30
CA PRO A 178 12.16 54.74 3.50
C PRO A 178 11.21 54.59 4.69
N GLY A 179 11.48 53.62 5.57
CA GLY A 179 10.58 53.23 6.67
C GLY A 179 9.65 52.06 6.34
N ALA A 180 9.38 51.77 5.05
CA ALA A 180 8.45 50.71 4.66
C ALA A 180 8.94 49.33 5.09
N GLN A 181 10.21 49.02 4.85
CA GLN A 181 10.81 47.75 5.29
C GLN A 181 10.89 47.68 6.82
N GLU A 182 11.22 48.78 7.49
CA GLU A 182 11.32 48.85 8.95
C GLU A 182 9.98 48.63 9.63
N PHE A 183 8.87 49.06 9.02
CA PHE A 183 7.53 48.74 9.51
C PHE A 183 7.30 47.23 9.55
N VAL A 184 7.61 46.50 8.46
CA VAL A 184 7.50 45.04 8.41
C VAL A 184 8.50 44.36 9.35
N ASN A 185 9.72 44.89 9.48
CA ASN A 185 10.71 44.41 10.45
C ASN A 185 10.18 44.50 11.89
N SER A 186 9.46 45.58 12.23
CA SER A 186 8.88 45.78 13.56
C SER A 186 7.82 44.72 13.91
N TRP A 187 7.06 44.27 12.92
CA TRP A 187 6.12 43.17 13.05
C TRP A 187 6.83 41.83 13.22
N ALA A 188 7.79 41.51 12.35
CA ALA A 188 8.55 40.26 12.46
C ALA A 188 9.29 40.14 13.80
N LYS A 189 9.86 41.24 14.30
CA LYS A 189 10.49 41.32 15.63
C LYS A 189 9.47 41.07 16.75
N GLN A 190 8.27 41.64 16.66
CA GLN A 190 7.20 41.41 17.63
C GLN A 190 6.79 39.92 17.64
N PHE A 191 6.57 39.32 16.48
CA PHE A 191 6.20 37.90 16.37
C PHE A 191 7.30 36.97 16.89
N ALA A 192 8.56 37.28 16.59
CA ALA A 192 9.69 36.57 17.16
C ALA A 192 9.72 36.68 18.70
N SER A 193 9.47 37.87 19.25
CA SER A 193 9.40 38.09 20.71
C SER A 193 8.23 37.38 21.40
N TRP A 194 7.14 37.14 20.67
CA TRP A 194 6.00 36.37 21.17
C TRP A 194 6.23 34.86 21.06
N GLY A 195 7.24 34.42 20.32
CA GLY A 195 7.52 33.01 20.12
C GLY A 195 6.75 32.36 18.96
N VAL A 196 6.31 33.14 17.97
CA VAL A 196 5.66 32.60 16.77
C VAL A 196 6.63 31.66 16.01
N ASP A 197 6.13 30.52 15.54
CA ASP A 197 6.88 29.50 14.78
C ASP A 197 6.39 29.35 13.33
N TYR A 198 5.17 29.80 13.06
CA TYR A 198 4.50 29.72 11.78
C TYR A 198 3.69 31.00 11.56
N LEU A 199 3.78 31.61 10.38
CA LEU A 199 3.05 32.81 10.02
C LEU A 199 2.32 32.57 8.70
N LYS A 200 1.00 32.69 8.72
CA LYS A 200 0.15 32.77 7.53
C LYS A 200 -0.11 34.23 7.19
N ILE A 201 0.20 34.63 5.97
CA ILE A 201 -0.22 35.91 5.39
C ILE A 201 -1.30 35.65 4.37
N ASP A 202 -2.45 36.27 4.57
CA ASP A 202 -3.66 36.00 3.78
C ASP A 202 -4.10 37.19 2.94
N GLY A 203 -4.94 36.94 1.94
CA GLY A 203 -5.38 37.95 0.97
C GLY A 203 -4.34 38.29 -0.11
N VAL A 204 -3.28 37.48 -0.25
CA VAL A 204 -2.15 37.71 -1.16
C VAL A 204 -2.52 37.45 -2.63
N GLY A 205 -2.12 38.38 -3.50
CA GLY A 205 -2.11 38.25 -4.96
C GLY A 205 -0.86 38.87 -5.59
N SER A 206 -0.81 38.96 -6.93
CA SER A 206 0.36 39.46 -7.67
C SER A 206 0.76 40.90 -7.27
N ALA A 207 -0.22 41.72 -6.88
CA ALA A 207 0.01 43.10 -6.45
C ALA A 207 0.79 43.20 -5.13
N ASP A 208 0.83 42.11 -4.36
CA ASP A 208 1.37 42.07 -3.00
C ASP A 208 2.75 41.39 -2.97
N ILE A 209 3.34 41.05 -4.13
CA ILE A 209 4.71 40.53 -4.23
C ILE A 209 5.71 41.40 -3.44
N PRO A 210 5.69 42.75 -3.52
CA PRO A 210 6.58 43.58 -2.71
C PRO A 210 6.40 43.40 -1.20
N ASP A 211 5.16 43.19 -0.74
CA ASP A 211 4.83 42.94 0.66
C ASP A 211 5.42 41.61 1.13
N VAL A 212 5.20 40.56 0.34
CA VAL A 212 5.75 39.22 0.59
C VAL A 212 7.29 39.23 0.60
N GLN A 213 7.93 40.01 -0.28
CA GLN A 213 9.39 40.20 -0.26
C GLN A 213 9.87 40.88 1.02
N ALA A 214 9.16 41.90 1.48
CA ALA A 214 9.49 42.58 2.72
C ALA A 214 9.33 41.67 3.94
N TRP A 215 8.29 40.82 3.96
CA TRP A 215 8.09 39.81 5.00
C TRP A 215 9.16 38.72 5.00
N ASP A 216 9.52 38.14 3.85
CA ASP A 216 10.63 37.17 3.79
C ASP A 216 11.92 37.76 4.38
N LYS A 217 12.28 38.99 3.97
CA LYS A 217 13.44 39.70 4.51
C LYS A 217 13.34 39.95 6.02
N ALA A 218 12.18 40.42 6.48
CA ALA A 218 11.95 40.73 7.89
C ALA A 218 11.99 39.47 8.78
N LEU A 219 11.37 38.37 8.35
CA LEU A 219 11.36 37.10 9.07
C LEU A 219 12.76 36.51 9.17
N ARG A 220 13.56 36.57 8.09
CA ARG A 220 14.98 36.16 8.09
C ARG A 220 15.84 36.98 9.06
N ALA A 221 15.53 38.27 9.20
CA ALA A 221 16.25 39.18 10.11
C ALA A 221 15.75 39.11 11.57
N SER A 222 14.62 38.46 11.84
CA SER A 222 13.98 38.47 13.17
C SER A 222 14.74 37.72 14.26
N GLY A 223 15.72 36.89 13.89
CA GLY A 223 16.48 36.05 14.83
C GLY A 223 15.72 34.80 15.30
N ARG A 224 14.45 34.62 14.90
CA ARG A 224 13.67 33.41 15.15
C ARG A 224 13.28 32.76 13.81
N PRO A 225 13.55 31.46 13.60
CA PRO A 225 13.10 30.80 12.38
C PRO A 225 11.57 30.59 12.41
N ILE A 226 10.85 31.24 11.49
CA ILE A 226 9.38 31.19 11.36
C ILE A 226 9.04 30.57 10.00
N ASN A 227 8.15 29.57 9.98
CA ASN A 227 7.62 29.01 8.74
C ASN A 227 6.63 30.01 8.12
N PHE A 228 6.81 30.37 6.85
CA PHE A 228 6.05 31.43 6.19
C PHE A 228 5.11 30.88 5.12
N ALA A 229 3.81 31.02 5.33
CA ALA A 229 2.76 30.52 4.43
C ALA A 229 1.94 31.66 3.81
N LEU A 230 1.58 31.52 2.54
CA LEU A 230 0.75 32.47 1.80
C LEU A 230 -0.65 31.92 1.52
N SER A 231 -1.65 32.79 1.60
CA SER A 231 -3.08 32.53 1.40
C SER A 231 -3.69 33.74 0.68
N ASN A 232 -4.78 33.69 -0.09
CA ASN A 232 -5.85 32.69 -0.15
C ASN A 232 -5.87 31.88 -1.46
N ASN A 233 -6.01 32.51 -2.62
CA ASN A 233 -6.07 31.84 -3.92
C ASN A 233 -5.03 32.46 -4.85
N LEU A 234 -3.77 32.04 -4.71
CA LEU A 234 -2.66 32.73 -5.36
C LEU A 234 -2.67 32.50 -6.88
N PRO A 235 -2.23 33.48 -7.69
CA PRO A 235 -2.08 33.30 -9.13
C PRO A 235 -0.95 32.32 -9.46
N ILE A 236 -1.26 31.26 -10.23
CA ILE A 236 -0.26 30.25 -10.66
C ILE A 236 0.83 30.84 -11.57
N ALA A 237 0.55 31.94 -12.27
CA ALA A 237 1.53 32.66 -13.07
C ALA A 237 2.75 33.11 -12.25
N ASP A 238 2.56 33.34 -10.95
CA ASP A 238 3.59 33.80 -10.02
C ASP A 238 4.18 32.66 -9.16
N ALA A 239 3.86 31.39 -9.45
CA ALA A 239 4.27 30.24 -8.64
C ALA A 239 5.78 30.17 -8.37
N THR A 240 6.61 30.54 -9.36
CA THR A 240 8.07 30.58 -9.17
C THR A 240 8.53 31.70 -8.23
N THR A 241 7.78 32.79 -8.13
CA THR A 241 8.00 33.88 -7.19
C THR A 241 7.59 33.45 -5.78
N TRP A 242 6.40 32.84 -5.63
CA TRP A 242 5.92 32.34 -4.34
C TRP A 242 6.90 31.32 -3.72
N ARG A 243 7.38 30.37 -4.53
CA ARG A 243 8.39 29.40 -4.11
C ARG A 243 9.73 30.02 -3.67
N LYS A 244 10.07 31.20 -4.18
CA LYS A 244 11.28 31.93 -3.78
C LYS A 244 11.09 32.75 -2.51
N LEU A 245 9.87 32.98 -2.05
CA LEU A 245 9.61 33.92 -0.96
C LEU A 245 8.91 33.28 0.25
N ALA A 246 8.31 32.11 0.07
CA ALA A 246 7.52 31.45 1.10
C ALA A 246 7.79 29.95 1.20
N ASN A 247 7.42 29.38 2.34
CA ASN A 247 7.53 27.96 2.65
C ASN A 247 6.31 27.16 2.16
N SER A 248 5.15 27.79 2.06
CA SER A 248 3.97 27.23 1.36
C SER A 248 3.06 28.33 0.80
N TRP A 249 2.21 27.98 -0.16
CA TRP A 249 1.25 28.91 -0.77
C TRP A 249 -0.04 28.21 -1.17
N ARG A 250 -1.19 28.81 -0.86
CA ARG A 250 -2.49 28.26 -1.23
C ARG A 250 -2.75 28.31 -2.72
N THR A 251 -3.25 27.20 -3.22
CA THR A 251 -3.46 26.94 -4.66
C THR A 251 -4.89 27.19 -5.14
N GLN A 252 -5.83 27.35 -4.22
CA GLN A 252 -7.24 27.64 -4.48
C GLN A 252 -7.88 28.39 -3.30
N GLY A 253 -9.11 28.88 -3.51
CA GLY A 253 -10.01 29.37 -2.47
C GLY A 253 -10.21 28.41 -1.30
N ASP A 254 -10.96 28.85 -0.29
CA ASP A 254 -11.20 28.06 0.93
C ASP A 254 -11.78 26.66 0.63
N VAL A 255 -11.39 25.66 1.43
CA VAL A 255 -11.93 24.28 1.34
C VAL A 255 -13.25 24.14 2.07
N GLU A 256 -13.58 25.07 2.96
CA GLU A 256 -14.86 25.11 3.64
C GLU A 256 -16.00 25.41 2.67
N CYS A 257 -17.14 24.74 2.85
CA CYS A 257 -18.35 24.99 2.05
C CYS A 257 -19.12 26.23 2.48
N TYR A 258 -18.85 26.71 3.71
CA TYR A 258 -19.61 27.76 4.38
C TYR A 258 -21.12 27.51 4.40
N CYS A 259 -21.49 26.25 4.55
CA CYS A 259 -22.86 25.76 4.43
C CYS A 259 -23.47 25.33 5.77
N GLY A 260 -22.78 25.58 6.89
CA GLY A 260 -23.31 25.38 8.24
C GLY A 260 -24.44 26.35 8.58
N PRO A 261 -25.35 26.00 9.51
CA PRO A 261 -26.53 26.81 9.83
C PRO A 261 -26.22 28.05 10.69
N GLY A 262 -25.01 28.16 11.24
CA GLY A 262 -24.60 29.28 12.05
C GLY A 262 -24.29 30.53 11.23
N SER A 263 -24.10 31.66 11.92
CA SER A 263 -23.75 32.94 11.27
C SER A 263 -22.57 32.82 10.31
N ASN A 264 -22.68 33.44 9.12
CA ASN A 264 -21.69 33.37 8.05
C ASN A 264 -21.38 31.93 7.56
N GLY A 265 -22.30 30.97 7.76
CA GLY A 265 -22.08 29.58 7.36
C GLY A 265 -21.24 28.78 8.36
N SER A 266 -21.23 29.17 9.63
CA SER A 266 -20.43 28.51 10.69
C SER A 266 -21.12 27.27 11.25
N GLY A 267 -20.34 26.42 11.92
CA GLY A 267 -20.80 25.12 12.37
C GLY A 267 -20.66 24.07 11.27
N TYR A 268 -21.24 22.90 11.51
CA TYR A 268 -21.15 21.77 10.61
C TYR A 268 -22.23 21.82 9.50
N PRO A 269 -21.95 21.28 8.31
CA PRO A 269 -20.67 20.69 7.90
C PRO A 269 -19.58 21.75 7.64
N LEU A 270 -18.32 21.36 7.83
CA LEU A 270 -17.18 22.25 7.62
C LEU A 270 -16.87 22.37 6.12
N THR A 271 -16.95 21.27 5.39
CA THR A 271 -16.71 21.18 3.94
C THR A 271 -17.77 20.30 3.27
N ASP A 272 -17.63 20.09 1.97
CA ASP A 272 -18.37 19.10 1.23
C ASP A 272 -17.48 18.46 0.15
N TRP A 273 -17.95 17.38 -0.46
CA TRP A 273 -17.17 16.67 -1.47
C TRP A 273 -16.87 17.51 -2.71
N SER A 274 -17.69 18.49 -3.07
CA SER A 274 -17.44 19.33 -4.24
C SER A 274 -16.23 20.25 -4.03
N HIS A 275 -16.07 20.79 -2.82
CA HIS A 275 -14.91 21.60 -2.45
C HIS A 275 -13.63 20.77 -2.45
N VAL A 276 -13.65 19.59 -1.82
CA VAL A 276 -12.51 18.66 -1.81
C VAL A 276 -12.17 18.16 -3.21
N SER A 277 -13.16 17.67 -3.97
CA SER A 277 -12.92 17.08 -5.30
C SER A 277 -12.47 18.11 -6.33
N SER A 278 -12.80 19.39 -6.16
CA SER A 278 -12.27 20.47 -7.01
C SER A 278 -10.75 20.58 -6.93
N ARG A 279 -10.13 20.18 -5.81
CA ARG A 279 -8.68 20.24 -5.59
C ARG A 279 -7.88 19.31 -6.48
N PHE A 280 -8.49 18.26 -7.04
CA PHE A 280 -7.77 17.36 -7.96
C PHE A 280 -7.21 18.08 -9.18
N ASN A 281 -7.93 19.09 -9.70
CA ASN A 281 -7.45 19.84 -10.86
C ASN A 281 -6.38 20.86 -10.49
N THR A 282 -6.53 21.56 -9.37
CA THR A 282 -5.55 22.54 -8.91
C THR A 282 -4.27 21.86 -8.43
N ALA A 283 -4.36 20.78 -7.65
CA ALA A 283 -3.20 19.97 -7.28
C ALA A 283 -2.41 19.53 -8.53
N ALA A 284 -3.09 19.17 -9.62
CA ALA A 284 -2.43 18.68 -10.83
C ALA A 284 -1.73 19.80 -11.59
N SER A 285 -2.33 21.00 -11.67
CA SER A 285 -1.70 22.16 -12.31
C SER A 285 -0.53 22.71 -11.49
N TRP A 286 -0.62 22.66 -10.16
CA TRP A 286 0.39 23.20 -9.25
C TRP A 286 1.53 22.23 -8.93
N GLN A 287 1.36 20.93 -9.16
CA GLN A 287 2.36 19.88 -8.88
C GLN A 287 3.82 20.25 -9.22
N PRO A 288 4.15 20.88 -10.38
CA PRO A 288 5.53 21.19 -10.74
C PRO A 288 6.24 22.17 -9.79
N TYR A 289 5.50 22.85 -8.92
CA TYR A 289 6.04 23.87 -8.02
C TYR A 289 6.26 23.38 -6.58
N ALA A 290 5.83 22.16 -6.22
CA ALA A 290 6.04 21.58 -4.89
C ALA A 290 7.28 20.68 -4.84
N ALA A 291 8.20 21.00 -3.95
CA ALA A 291 9.43 20.25 -3.68
C ALA A 291 10.05 20.76 -2.36
N PRO A 292 11.08 20.09 -1.79
CA PRO A 292 11.81 20.63 -0.66
C PRO A 292 12.26 22.07 -0.95
N GLY A 293 11.94 22.97 -0.02
CA GLY A 293 12.08 24.41 -0.19
C GLY A 293 10.75 25.16 -0.38
N GLY A 294 9.65 24.50 -0.74
CA GLY A 294 8.33 25.12 -0.81
C GLY A 294 7.21 24.18 -1.25
N TRP A 295 6.05 24.26 -0.59
CA TRP A 295 4.95 23.32 -0.77
C TRP A 295 3.64 23.98 -1.24
N ASN A 296 2.92 23.28 -2.11
CA ASN A 296 1.57 23.68 -2.50
C ASN A 296 0.61 23.43 -1.35
N ASP A 297 -0.14 24.46 -0.95
CA ASP A 297 -1.16 24.36 0.09
C ASP A 297 -2.55 24.17 -0.54
N LEU A 298 -3.19 23.04 -0.26
CA LEU A 298 -4.53 22.69 -0.72
C LEU A 298 -5.62 23.18 0.24
N ASP A 299 -5.21 23.92 1.28
CA ASP A 299 -5.97 24.36 2.45
C ASP A 299 -6.13 23.27 3.53
N SER A 300 -6.92 23.55 4.56
CA SER A 300 -7.09 22.65 5.70
C SER A 300 -7.54 21.23 5.32
N LEU A 301 -7.18 20.28 6.18
CA LEU A 301 -7.57 18.88 6.10
C LEU A 301 -8.73 18.61 7.07
N GLU A 302 -9.94 18.44 6.52
CA GLU A 302 -11.18 18.17 7.27
C GLU A 302 -11.35 16.68 7.58
N VAL A 303 -10.41 16.14 8.36
CA VAL A 303 -10.47 14.78 8.91
C VAL A 303 -10.56 14.89 10.43
N GLY A 304 -11.62 14.31 11.01
CA GLY A 304 -12.00 14.46 12.40
C GLY A 304 -13.50 14.66 12.52
N ASN A 305 -14.07 14.34 13.68
CA ASN A 305 -15.49 14.53 13.96
C ASN A 305 -16.44 13.67 13.07
N GLY A 306 -15.96 12.68 12.32
CA GLY A 306 -16.81 11.78 11.54
C GLY A 306 -17.62 12.50 10.46
N ASP A 307 -18.78 11.95 10.10
CA ASP A 307 -19.55 12.45 8.95
C ASP A 307 -20.11 13.87 9.14
N GLN A 308 -20.07 14.41 10.36
CA GLN A 308 -20.53 15.77 10.62
C GLN A 308 -19.68 16.83 9.91
N VAL A 309 -18.44 16.52 9.48
CA VAL A 309 -17.64 17.46 8.66
C VAL A 309 -18.17 17.65 7.24
N GLY A 310 -19.14 16.84 6.80
CA GLY A 310 -19.75 16.92 5.47
C GLY A 310 -19.16 15.96 4.43
N LEU A 311 -18.34 15.01 4.88
CA LEU A 311 -17.72 13.98 4.04
C LEU A 311 -18.10 12.60 4.58
N THR A 312 -18.22 11.59 3.72
CA THR A 312 -18.27 10.18 4.15
C THR A 312 -16.88 9.69 4.57
N ALA A 313 -16.81 8.54 5.25
CA ALA A 313 -15.51 7.93 5.58
C ALA A 313 -14.61 7.67 4.35
N ASP A 314 -15.18 7.24 3.22
CA ASP A 314 -14.43 7.05 1.98
C ASP A 314 -13.91 8.38 1.43
N GLN A 315 -14.73 9.43 1.46
CA GLN A 315 -14.34 10.77 1.02
C GLN A 315 -13.26 11.38 1.93
N ARG A 316 -13.32 11.17 3.25
CA ARG A 316 -12.25 11.58 4.19
C ARG A 316 -10.93 10.87 3.87
N ARG A 317 -10.96 9.58 3.52
CA ARG A 317 -9.76 8.85 3.06
C ARG A 317 -9.21 9.43 1.75
N SER A 318 -10.07 9.75 0.79
CA SER A 318 -9.65 10.39 -0.46
C SER A 318 -9.09 11.79 -0.24
N HIS A 319 -9.67 12.58 0.67
CA HIS A 319 -9.19 13.89 1.07
C HIS A 319 -7.77 13.81 1.65
N PHE A 320 -7.55 12.95 2.65
CA PHE A 320 -6.20 12.70 3.21
C PHE A 320 -5.24 12.23 2.11
N THR A 321 -5.65 11.24 1.30
CA THR A 321 -4.77 10.64 0.29
C THR A 321 -4.34 11.65 -0.76
N LEU A 322 -5.23 12.54 -1.22
CA LEU A 322 -4.85 13.59 -2.17
C LEU A 322 -3.86 14.58 -1.55
N TRP A 323 -4.09 15.02 -0.31
CA TRP A 323 -3.19 15.94 0.39
C TRP A 323 -1.79 15.33 0.55
N ALA A 324 -1.71 14.08 1.00
CA ALA A 324 -0.45 13.36 1.14
C ALA A 324 0.25 13.13 -0.21
N MET A 325 -0.50 12.80 -1.27
CA MET A 325 0.07 12.66 -2.61
C MET A 325 0.58 13.99 -3.16
N ALA A 326 -0.05 15.12 -2.82
CA ALA A 326 0.37 16.45 -3.24
C ALA A 326 1.53 17.02 -2.39
N ALA A 327 1.93 16.35 -1.30
CA ALA A 327 2.85 16.86 -0.29
C ALA A 327 2.37 18.24 0.23
N SER A 328 1.08 18.31 0.59
CA SER A 328 0.46 19.53 1.07
C SER A 328 0.55 19.63 2.59
N PRO A 329 0.66 20.83 3.20
CA PRO A 329 0.58 20.95 4.65
C PRO A 329 -0.65 20.22 5.22
N LEU A 330 -0.45 19.32 6.17
CA LEU A 330 -1.51 18.59 6.85
C LEU A 330 -1.97 19.40 8.08
N LEU A 331 -2.63 20.53 7.82
CA LEU A 331 -3.22 21.39 8.86
C LEU A 331 -4.70 21.03 9.06
N LEU A 332 -5.03 20.41 10.18
CA LEU A 332 -6.40 20.02 10.52
C LEU A 332 -7.29 21.25 10.76
N GLY A 333 -8.52 21.24 10.24
CA GLY A 333 -9.54 22.28 10.49
C GLY A 333 -10.57 21.90 11.56
N THR A 334 -10.58 20.63 11.98
CA THR A 334 -11.63 19.99 12.79
C THR A 334 -11.56 20.35 14.28
N ASP A 335 -12.60 20.01 15.04
CA ASP A 335 -12.61 20.15 16.51
C ASP A 335 -11.84 18.98 17.16
N LEU A 336 -10.60 19.24 17.58
CA LEU A 336 -9.74 18.22 18.18
C LEU A 336 -10.25 17.75 19.54
N THR A 337 -11.06 18.56 20.24
CA THR A 337 -11.65 18.16 21.53
C THR A 337 -12.70 17.05 21.37
N ARG A 338 -13.15 16.80 20.13
CA ARG A 338 -14.13 15.78 19.77
C ARG A 338 -13.64 14.86 18.65
N LEU A 339 -12.33 14.61 18.60
CA LEU A 339 -11.74 13.69 17.64
C LEU A 339 -12.17 12.24 17.95
N ASP A 340 -12.90 11.61 17.03
CA ASP A 340 -13.33 10.23 17.19
C ASP A 340 -12.21 9.22 16.85
N ALA A 341 -12.41 7.97 17.26
CA ALA A 341 -11.40 6.92 17.11
C ALA A 341 -11.12 6.54 15.64
N VAL A 342 -12.11 6.65 14.75
CA VAL A 342 -11.96 6.28 13.34
C VAL A 342 -11.07 7.30 12.63
N ASP A 343 -11.37 8.58 12.80
CA ASP A 343 -10.57 9.65 12.19
C ASP A 343 -9.20 9.76 12.85
N LYS A 344 -9.10 9.57 14.18
CA LYS A 344 -7.80 9.46 14.86
C LYS A 344 -6.94 8.36 14.22
N ALA A 345 -7.50 7.18 13.94
CA ALA A 345 -6.76 6.10 13.30
C ALA A 345 -6.30 6.44 11.87
N MET A 346 -7.03 7.29 11.13
CA MET A 346 -6.56 7.81 9.85
C MET A 346 -5.38 8.77 10.05
N LEU A 347 -5.51 9.68 11.01
CA LEU A 347 -4.53 10.72 11.31
C LEU A 347 -3.24 10.19 11.97
N THR A 348 -3.27 9.02 12.59
CA THR A 348 -2.08 8.36 13.18
C THR A 348 -1.53 7.24 12.29
N ASN A 349 -1.93 7.15 11.03
CA ASN A 349 -1.42 6.14 10.12
C ASN A 349 -0.09 6.60 9.47
N ASP A 350 1.02 6.20 10.08
CA ASP A 350 2.39 6.56 9.63
C ASP A 350 2.69 6.17 8.18
N ARG A 351 1.98 5.18 7.62
CA ARG A 351 2.16 4.82 6.20
C ARG A 351 1.68 5.93 5.28
N LEU A 352 0.61 6.65 5.65
CA LEU A 352 0.04 7.74 4.87
C LEU A 352 0.79 9.04 5.12
N ILE A 353 1.13 9.32 6.38
CA ILE A 353 1.97 10.47 6.75
C ILE A 353 3.32 10.35 6.06
N GLY A 354 3.91 9.15 6.02
CA GLY A 354 5.16 8.89 5.32
C GLY A 354 5.08 9.19 3.83
N VAL A 355 3.91 9.06 3.19
CA VAL A 355 3.70 9.51 1.80
C VAL A 355 3.77 11.03 1.72
N ASP A 356 3.10 11.77 2.59
CA ASP A 356 3.17 13.24 2.59
C ASP A 356 4.61 13.76 2.84
N GLN A 357 5.29 13.12 3.78
CA GLN A 357 6.57 13.56 4.34
C GLN A 357 7.80 13.05 3.56
N ASP A 358 7.61 12.38 2.42
CA ASP A 358 8.68 11.82 1.58
C ASP A 358 9.47 12.87 0.76
N GLY A 359 8.94 14.09 0.70
CA GLY A 359 9.56 15.21 -0.02
C GLY A 359 9.26 15.25 -1.52
N VAL A 360 8.25 14.53 -2.02
CA VAL A 360 7.91 14.47 -3.45
C VAL A 360 6.42 14.69 -3.68
N ALA A 361 6.05 15.69 -4.49
CA ALA A 361 4.68 15.88 -4.93
C ALA A 361 4.35 14.99 -6.13
N ALA A 362 3.28 14.19 -6.03
CA ALA A 362 2.87 13.23 -7.04
C ALA A 362 2.21 13.87 -8.26
N LYS A 363 2.46 13.27 -9.42
CA LYS A 363 1.86 13.68 -10.69
C LYS A 363 0.56 12.92 -10.94
N ARG A 364 -0.47 13.61 -11.43
CA ARG A 364 -1.65 12.95 -12.00
C ARG A 364 -1.30 12.30 -13.34
N ILE A 365 -1.43 10.99 -13.42
CA ILE A 365 -1.08 10.18 -14.60
C ILE A 365 -2.31 9.65 -15.35
N VAL A 366 -3.47 9.58 -14.69
CA VAL A 366 -4.75 9.26 -15.34
C VAL A 366 -5.80 10.28 -14.89
N ASN A 367 -6.57 10.78 -15.86
CA ASN A 367 -7.73 11.64 -15.64
C ASN A 367 -8.83 11.27 -16.64
N SER A 368 -9.80 10.44 -16.24
CA SER A 368 -10.86 9.93 -17.11
C SER A 368 -12.22 9.88 -16.40
N GLY A 369 -13.01 10.95 -16.59
CA GLY A 369 -14.27 11.13 -15.88
C GLY A 369 -14.05 11.14 -14.38
N VAL A 370 -14.69 10.21 -13.65
CA VAL A 370 -14.51 10.07 -12.19
C VAL A 370 -13.25 9.29 -11.80
N ARG A 371 -12.53 8.69 -12.76
CA ARG A 371 -11.37 7.82 -12.50
C ARG A 371 -10.10 8.65 -12.59
N GLN A 372 -9.38 8.78 -11.48
CA GLN A 372 -8.09 9.47 -11.45
C GLN A 372 -7.00 8.59 -10.84
N VAL A 373 -5.78 8.71 -11.36
CA VAL A 373 -4.61 8.04 -10.80
C VAL A 373 -3.47 9.04 -10.65
N TRP A 374 -2.82 8.99 -9.49
CA TRP A 374 -1.66 9.80 -9.14
C TRP A 374 -0.48 8.89 -8.81
N SER A 375 0.73 9.29 -9.21
CA SER A 375 1.94 8.52 -8.96
C SER A 375 3.12 9.43 -8.63
N LYS A 376 3.98 8.96 -7.72
CA LYS A 376 5.32 9.49 -7.48
C LYS A 376 6.31 8.36 -7.27
N LYS A 377 7.58 8.68 -7.43
CA LYS A 377 8.70 7.82 -7.07
C LYS A 377 9.36 8.38 -5.82
N GLU A 378 9.41 7.58 -4.77
CA GLU A 378 10.11 7.87 -3.52
C GLU A 378 11.63 7.76 -3.71
N SER A 379 12.40 8.35 -2.80
CA SER A 379 13.87 8.42 -2.88
C SER A 379 14.57 7.06 -2.82
N ASP A 380 13.92 6.05 -2.24
CA ASP A 380 14.38 4.66 -2.19
C ASP A 380 14.08 3.86 -3.48
N GLY A 381 13.46 4.52 -4.47
CA GLY A 381 13.13 3.95 -5.76
C GLY A 381 11.77 3.24 -5.83
N GLN A 382 11.02 3.17 -4.73
CA GLN A 382 9.64 2.70 -4.73
C GLN A 382 8.70 3.74 -5.37
N TYR A 383 7.52 3.29 -5.79
CA TYR A 383 6.48 4.13 -6.36
C TYR A 383 5.29 4.15 -5.43
N VAL A 384 4.71 5.32 -5.18
CA VAL A 384 3.42 5.44 -4.49
C VAL A 384 2.37 5.78 -5.52
N VAL A 385 1.31 4.98 -5.60
CA VAL A 385 0.24 5.12 -6.58
C VAL A 385 -1.11 5.20 -5.88
N ALA A 386 -1.89 6.22 -6.20
CA ALA A 386 -3.21 6.46 -5.64
C ALA A 386 -4.27 6.42 -6.74
N LEU A 387 -5.24 5.53 -6.60
CA LEU A 387 -6.39 5.37 -7.50
C LEU A 387 -7.61 5.98 -6.81
N PHE A 388 -8.39 6.78 -7.52
CA PHE A 388 -9.55 7.48 -6.97
C PHE A 388 -10.79 7.30 -7.85
N ASN A 389 -11.93 7.08 -7.20
CA ASN A 389 -13.24 7.36 -7.78
C ASN A 389 -13.76 8.69 -7.22
N THR A 390 -13.66 9.76 -8.00
CA THR A 390 -14.09 11.11 -7.57
C THR A 390 -15.60 11.34 -7.70
N GLY A 391 -16.36 10.34 -8.16
CA GLY A 391 -17.81 10.42 -8.32
C GLY A 391 -18.56 10.39 -7.00
N THR A 392 -19.80 10.88 -7.02
CA THR A 392 -20.75 10.82 -5.88
C THR A 392 -21.73 9.66 -5.99
N SER A 393 -21.71 8.92 -7.11
CA SER A 393 -22.51 7.72 -7.35
C SER A 393 -21.79 6.76 -8.31
N GLY A 394 -22.17 5.49 -8.27
CA GLY A 394 -21.62 4.44 -9.12
C GLY A 394 -20.22 3.94 -8.71
N ASN A 395 -20.04 2.62 -8.73
CA ASN A 395 -18.71 2.02 -8.58
C ASN A 395 -17.91 2.24 -9.88
N ALA A 396 -16.61 2.49 -9.74
CA ALA A 396 -15.71 2.64 -10.88
C ALA A 396 -14.48 1.73 -10.72
N THR A 397 -14.18 0.94 -11.75
CA THR A 397 -12.88 0.28 -11.85
C THR A 397 -11.85 1.28 -12.35
N VAL A 398 -10.89 1.59 -11.51
CA VAL A 398 -9.75 2.46 -11.81
C VAL A 398 -8.55 1.55 -12.02
N GLY A 399 -7.79 1.78 -13.08
CA GLY A 399 -6.62 0.98 -13.42
C GLY A 399 -5.43 1.87 -13.79
N VAL A 400 -4.24 1.32 -13.66
CA VAL A 400 -2.97 1.96 -14.01
C VAL A 400 -2.00 0.90 -14.52
N ASP A 401 -1.40 1.17 -15.67
CA ASP A 401 -0.25 0.39 -16.12
C ASP A 401 1.00 0.92 -15.43
N TRP A 402 1.90 0.03 -14.99
CA TRP A 402 3.17 0.43 -14.37
C TRP A 402 3.98 1.36 -15.26
N SER A 403 3.88 1.19 -16.58
CA SER A 403 4.52 2.06 -17.57
C SER A 403 4.05 3.51 -17.46
N GLN A 404 2.77 3.73 -17.13
CA GLN A 404 2.21 5.06 -16.86
C GLN A 404 2.71 5.64 -15.54
N ALA A 405 2.97 4.78 -14.54
CA ALA A 405 3.58 5.18 -13.26
C ALA A 405 5.08 5.47 -13.37
N GLY A 406 5.74 4.96 -14.42
CA GLY A 406 7.14 5.25 -14.75
C GLY A 406 8.10 4.08 -14.54
N PHE A 407 7.62 2.82 -14.53
CA PHE A 407 8.45 1.61 -14.56
C PHE A 407 7.77 0.49 -15.37
N THR A 408 8.48 -0.58 -15.71
CA THR A 408 7.90 -1.74 -16.43
C THR A 408 8.17 -3.03 -15.67
N GLY A 409 7.50 -4.11 -16.05
CA GLY A 409 7.66 -5.41 -15.40
C GLY A 409 6.72 -5.58 -14.21
N SER A 410 7.22 -6.12 -13.09
CA SER A 410 6.40 -6.37 -11.91
C SER A 410 6.70 -5.38 -10.78
N GLY A 411 5.69 -5.10 -9.98
CA GLY A 411 5.81 -4.30 -8.76
C GLY A 411 5.32 -5.09 -7.56
N ASP A 412 6.10 -5.13 -6.48
CA ASP A 412 5.66 -5.71 -5.21
C ASP A 412 4.79 -4.69 -4.46
N VAL A 413 3.50 -5.01 -4.31
CA VAL A 413 2.46 -4.05 -3.93
C VAL A 413 2.08 -4.18 -2.45
N THR A 414 1.98 -3.06 -1.76
CA THR A 414 1.40 -2.96 -0.40
C THR A 414 0.31 -1.89 -0.38
N ASP A 415 -0.87 -2.23 0.14
CA ASP A 415 -1.94 -1.27 0.41
C ASP A 415 -1.61 -0.46 1.67
N LEU A 416 -1.50 0.87 1.55
CA LEU A 416 -1.02 1.72 2.64
C LEU A 416 -2.09 2.07 3.68
N TRP A 417 -3.37 2.01 3.31
CA TRP A 417 -4.47 2.21 4.26
C TRP A 417 -4.54 1.04 5.25
N SER A 418 -4.56 -0.19 4.73
CA SER A 418 -4.67 -1.41 5.54
C SER A 418 -3.32 -1.96 6.03
N GLY A 419 -2.23 -1.72 5.29
CA GLY A 419 -0.94 -2.39 5.50
C GLY A 419 -0.84 -3.75 4.84
N SER A 420 -1.87 -4.19 4.12
CA SER A 420 -1.91 -5.50 3.51
C SER A 420 -0.92 -5.56 2.34
N HIS A 421 0.07 -6.45 2.47
CA HIS A 421 0.92 -6.87 1.36
C HIS A 421 0.07 -7.64 0.33
N LYS A 422 0.20 -7.27 -0.94
CA LYS A 422 -0.55 -7.82 -2.08
C LYS A 422 0.33 -8.66 -3.02
N GLY A 423 1.64 -8.72 -2.74
CA GLY A 423 2.61 -9.45 -3.55
C GLY A 423 2.99 -8.76 -4.84
N ALA A 424 3.79 -9.45 -5.66
CA ALA A 424 4.24 -8.98 -6.96
C ALA A 424 3.11 -9.03 -7.99
N ILE A 425 2.77 -7.88 -8.55
CA ILE A 425 1.74 -7.71 -9.57
C ILE A 425 2.41 -7.27 -10.88
N ALA A 426 2.16 -8.01 -11.95
CA ALA A 426 2.75 -7.77 -13.26
C ALA A 426 1.98 -6.70 -14.04
N ASP A 427 2.73 -5.82 -14.70
CA ASP A 427 2.33 -4.87 -15.74
C ASP A 427 1.32 -3.77 -15.36
N SER A 428 0.29 -4.07 -14.57
CA SER A 428 -0.75 -3.12 -14.20
C SER A 428 -1.43 -3.46 -12.88
N TYR A 429 -2.14 -2.49 -12.31
CA TYR A 429 -2.97 -2.67 -11.13
C TYR A 429 -4.32 -2.01 -11.32
N SER A 430 -5.37 -2.63 -10.79
CA SER A 430 -6.71 -2.05 -10.79
C SER A 430 -7.46 -2.35 -9.51
N ALA A 431 -8.41 -1.47 -9.18
CA ALA A 431 -9.35 -1.65 -8.09
C ALA A 431 -10.72 -1.11 -8.47
N THR A 432 -11.78 -1.82 -8.10
CA THR A 432 -13.15 -1.31 -8.16
C THR A 432 -13.44 -0.53 -6.89
N LEU A 433 -13.73 0.76 -7.05
CA LEU A 433 -13.86 1.74 -5.96
C LEU A 433 -15.29 2.28 -5.90
N ARG A 434 -15.85 2.34 -4.70
CA ARG A 434 -17.13 3.02 -4.43
C ARG A 434 -17.03 4.54 -4.63
N PRO A 435 -18.15 5.27 -4.71
CA PRO A 435 -18.13 6.72 -4.84
C PRO A 435 -17.31 7.39 -3.72
N GLY A 436 -16.36 8.24 -4.07
CA GLY A 436 -15.46 8.90 -3.13
C GLY A 436 -14.37 8.00 -2.54
N GLU A 437 -14.30 6.71 -2.88
CA GLU A 437 -13.28 5.79 -2.38
C GLU A 437 -11.94 5.94 -3.11
N THR A 438 -10.86 5.64 -2.39
CA THR A 438 -9.50 5.60 -2.89
C THR A 438 -8.80 4.28 -2.55
N ARG A 439 -7.84 3.89 -3.39
CA ARG A 439 -6.83 2.87 -3.09
C ARG A 439 -5.46 3.52 -3.18
N LEU A 440 -4.72 3.51 -2.07
CA LEU A 440 -3.34 3.98 -2.01
C LEU A 440 -2.41 2.79 -1.84
N ILE A 441 -1.46 2.63 -2.75
CA ILE A 441 -0.49 1.56 -2.74
C ILE A 441 0.94 2.09 -2.80
N ARG A 442 1.87 1.39 -2.15
CA ARG A 442 3.31 1.50 -2.42
C ARG A 442 3.73 0.28 -3.22
N VAL A 443 4.56 0.51 -4.22
CA VAL A 443 4.95 -0.47 -5.23
C VAL A 443 6.46 -0.45 -5.36
N LYS A 444 7.12 -1.53 -4.98
CA LYS A 444 8.55 -1.70 -5.19
C LYS A 444 8.77 -2.34 -6.55
N PRO A 445 9.38 -1.65 -7.54
CA PRO A 445 9.73 -2.29 -8.80
C PRO A 445 10.66 -3.46 -8.51
N VAL A 446 10.37 -4.61 -9.11
CA VAL A 446 11.23 -5.78 -9.03
C VAL A 446 11.75 -6.07 -10.43
N ASN A 447 13.09 -5.99 -10.59
CA ASN A 447 13.74 -6.27 -11.85
C ASN A 447 13.32 -7.65 -12.34
N SER A 448 12.78 -7.72 -13.55
CA SER A 448 12.51 -8.95 -14.26
C SER A 448 13.82 -9.63 -14.68
N LEU A 449 14.58 -10.16 -13.71
CA LEU A 449 14.93 -11.57 -13.86
C LEU A 449 13.58 -12.27 -13.84
N LYS A 450 13.23 -12.97 -14.94
CA LYS A 450 12.10 -13.90 -15.07
C LYS A 450 11.34 -14.01 -13.77
N SER A 451 10.12 -13.46 -13.71
CA SER A 451 9.13 -13.73 -12.66
C SER A 451 9.52 -15.01 -11.90
N ALA A 452 10.18 -14.85 -10.76
CA ALA A 452 9.99 -15.82 -9.72
C ALA A 452 8.58 -15.49 -9.27
N ALA A 453 7.60 -16.06 -9.98
CA ALA A 453 6.29 -16.31 -9.43
C ALA A 453 6.53 -16.68 -7.96
N ALA A 454 5.75 -16.13 -7.03
CA ALA A 454 5.65 -16.73 -5.72
C ALA A 454 5.54 -18.22 -5.99
N SER A 455 6.61 -18.95 -5.65
CA SER A 455 6.72 -20.32 -6.09
C SER A 455 5.49 -21.02 -5.55
N PRO A 456 4.76 -21.82 -6.37
CA PRO A 456 3.64 -22.56 -5.86
C PRO A 456 4.10 -23.25 -4.59
N GLY A 457 3.48 -22.89 -3.46
CA GLY A 457 3.82 -23.51 -2.19
C GLY A 457 3.55 -25.01 -2.26
N MET A 458 3.78 -25.72 -1.17
CA MET A 458 3.46 -27.16 -1.06
C MET A 458 2.02 -27.51 -1.49
N ALA A 459 1.10 -26.53 -1.56
CA ALA A 459 -0.24 -26.68 -2.11
C ALA A 459 -0.26 -27.22 -3.56
N VAL A 460 0.75 -26.93 -4.39
CA VAL A 460 0.88 -27.47 -5.77
C VAL A 460 2.16 -28.29 -5.86
N ALA A 461 1.99 -29.60 -5.73
CA ALA A 461 3.09 -30.56 -5.74
C ALA A 461 2.72 -31.77 -6.62
N PRO A 462 2.86 -31.67 -7.97
CA PRO A 462 2.49 -32.75 -8.89
C PRO A 462 3.19 -34.04 -8.53
N TYR A 463 2.51 -35.16 -8.77
CA TYR A 463 3.14 -36.46 -8.57
C TYR A 463 4.21 -36.70 -9.63
N GLU A 464 5.35 -37.22 -9.19
CA GLU A 464 6.39 -37.82 -10.02
C GLU A 464 6.66 -39.23 -9.49
N TYR A 465 6.59 -40.22 -10.39
CA TYR A 465 6.86 -41.61 -10.04
C TYR A 465 7.96 -42.19 -10.92
N LEU A 466 9.12 -42.53 -10.36
CA LEU A 466 10.25 -43.02 -11.15
C LEU A 466 10.06 -44.42 -11.76
N GLY A 467 9.08 -45.20 -11.27
CA GLY A 467 8.82 -46.57 -11.71
C GLY A 467 7.77 -46.72 -12.80
N TRP A 468 7.12 -45.64 -13.26
CA TRP A 468 6.03 -45.72 -14.22
C TRP A 468 5.95 -44.53 -15.16
N GLY A 469 5.42 -44.75 -16.36
CA GLY A 469 5.31 -43.74 -17.41
C GLY A 469 6.68 -43.28 -17.92
N ASN A 470 6.77 -42.00 -18.31
CA ASN A 470 8.01 -41.37 -18.77
C ASN A 470 8.46 -40.28 -17.77
N PRO A 471 9.19 -40.63 -16.68
CA PRO A 471 9.66 -39.68 -15.69
C PRO A 471 10.49 -38.55 -16.31
N GLN A 472 10.32 -37.33 -15.81
CA GLN A 472 10.98 -36.15 -16.39
C GLN A 472 12.14 -35.68 -15.54
N ASN A 473 13.03 -34.86 -16.10
CA ASN A 473 14.01 -34.18 -15.27
C ASN A 473 13.29 -33.06 -14.47
N PRO A 474 13.24 -33.11 -13.13
CA PRO A 474 12.46 -32.17 -12.34
C PRO A 474 13.04 -30.76 -12.46
N THR A 475 14.36 -30.60 -12.66
CA THR A 475 14.93 -29.26 -12.85
C THR A 475 14.45 -28.64 -14.16
N SER A 476 14.24 -29.45 -15.20
CA SER A 476 13.61 -29.01 -16.45
C SER A 476 12.13 -28.67 -16.24
N VAL A 477 11.38 -29.47 -15.49
CA VAL A 477 9.99 -29.17 -15.12
C VAL A 477 9.89 -27.86 -14.33
N MET A 478 10.71 -27.70 -13.28
CA MET A 478 10.77 -26.51 -12.45
C MET A 478 11.10 -25.27 -13.28
N SER A 479 12.09 -25.36 -14.17
CA SER A 479 12.48 -24.27 -15.08
C SER A 479 11.35 -23.90 -16.06
N ALA A 480 10.60 -24.89 -16.55
CA ALA A 480 9.54 -24.68 -17.54
C ALA A 480 8.21 -24.20 -16.94
N THR A 481 7.94 -24.45 -15.66
CA THR A 481 6.62 -24.26 -15.04
C THR A 481 6.62 -23.37 -13.80
N GLY A 482 7.79 -23.16 -13.20
CA GLY A 482 7.93 -22.45 -11.92
C GLY A 482 7.58 -23.28 -10.69
N VAL A 483 7.15 -24.54 -10.84
CA VAL A 483 6.85 -25.42 -9.69
C VAL A 483 8.09 -25.59 -8.80
N LYS A 484 7.89 -25.66 -7.49
CA LYS A 484 8.98 -25.89 -6.52
C LYS A 484 8.80 -27.12 -5.65
N TRP A 485 7.61 -27.69 -5.61
CA TRP A 485 7.31 -28.89 -4.84
C TRP A 485 6.93 -30.04 -5.75
N PHE A 486 7.36 -31.25 -5.40
CA PHE A 486 6.92 -32.48 -6.05
C PHE A 486 6.42 -33.46 -4.99
N THR A 487 5.43 -34.27 -5.37
CA THR A 487 5.05 -35.45 -4.57
C THR A 487 5.73 -36.67 -5.17
N LEU A 488 6.78 -37.18 -4.52
CA LEU A 488 7.51 -38.35 -5.00
C LEU A 488 6.83 -39.63 -4.53
N ALA A 489 6.43 -40.45 -5.49
CA ALA A 489 5.73 -41.71 -5.29
C ALA A 489 6.63 -42.89 -5.68
N PHE A 490 6.55 -44.08 -5.08
CA PHE A 490 5.92 -44.40 -3.80
C PHE A 490 6.94 -45.03 -2.86
N ILE A 491 6.79 -44.76 -1.57
CA ILE A 491 7.36 -45.61 -0.53
C ILE A 491 6.39 -46.76 -0.25
N LEU A 492 6.92 -47.98 -0.25
CA LEU A 492 6.20 -49.23 0.02
C LEU A 492 6.99 -50.08 1.03
N SER A 493 6.37 -51.17 1.47
CA SER A 493 7.01 -52.20 2.28
C SER A 493 7.90 -53.11 1.41
N ASP A 494 9.04 -53.52 1.96
CA ASP A 494 9.90 -54.56 1.38
C ASP A 494 9.45 -56.00 1.66
N GLY A 495 8.23 -56.17 2.17
CA GLY A 495 7.70 -57.43 2.70
C GLY A 495 7.59 -57.43 4.22
N GLY A 496 8.35 -56.57 4.92
CA GLY A 496 8.24 -56.32 6.36
C GLY A 496 7.84 -54.87 6.68
N CYS A 497 7.88 -54.48 7.96
CA CYS A 497 7.62 -53.10 8.40
C CYS A 497 8.85 -52.19 8.16
N ASN A 498 9.34 -52.15 6.92
CA ASN A 498 10.51 -51.38 6.53
C ASN A 498 10.24 -50.63 5.21
N PRO A 499 10.37 -49.29 5.20
CA PRO A 499 10.08 -48.48 4.03
C PRO A 499 11.19 -48.56 2.98
N LYS A 500 10.80 -48.81 1.73
CA LYS A 500 11.67 -48.74 0.54
C LYS A 500 10.94 -48.05 -0.60
N TRP A 501 11.69 -47.39 -1.48
CA TRP A 501 11.12 -46.89 -2.73
C TRP A 501 10.64 -48.08 -3.56
N ASP A 502 9.35 -48.10 -3.88
CA ASP A 502 8.71 -49.17 -4.63
C ASP A 502 8.97 -50.59 -4.05
N GLY A 503 9.15 -50.65 -2.73
CA GLY A 503 9.34 -51.89 -1.96
C GLY A 503 10.71 -52.56 -2.16
N SER A 504 11.53 -52.08 -3.08
CA SER A 504 12.78 -52.75 -3.47
C SER A 504 13.99 -51.82 -3.51
N ARG A 505 13.81 -50.58 -3.98
CA ARG A 505 14.88 -49.59 -4.10
C ARG A 505 15.26 -49.02 -2.73
N PRO A 506 16.55 -48.76 -2.47
CA PRO A 506 17.04 -48.35 -1.15
C PRO A 506 16.46 -47.00 -0.75
N LEU A 507 16.14 -46.82 0.54
CA LEU A 507 15.63 -45.56 1.07
C LEU A 507 16.63 -44.41 0.96
N THR A 508 17.94 -44.66 0.92
CA THR A 508 18.98 -43.63 0.73
C THR A 508 20.06 -44.15 -0.22
N GLY A 509 20.76 -43.25 -0.92
CA GLY A 509 21.88 -43.54 -1.82
C GLY A 509 21.49 -43.99 -3.23
N GLY A 510 20.20 -43.96 -3.59
CA GLY A 510 19.68 -44.36 -4.90
C GLY A 510 19.13 -43.20 -5.74
N THR A 511 18.58 -43.54 -6.91
CA THR A 511 18.02 -42.59 -7.89
C THR A 511 16.94 -41.68 -7.30
N ASP A 512 16.10 -42.20 -6.40
CA ASP A 512 15.05 -41.42 -5.73
C ASP A 512 15.66 -40.34 -4.82
N GLN A 513 16.74 -40.63 -4.08
CA GLN A 513 17.46 -39.60 -3.31
C GLN A 513 18.15 -38.58 -4.23
N SER A 514 18.80 -39.03 -5.30
CA SER A 514 19.40 -38.11 -6.28
C SER A 514 18.35 -37.18 -6.91
N ARG A 515 17.11 -37.64 -7.07
CA ARG A 515 15.99 -36.83 -7.52
C ARG A 515 15.62 -35.75 -6.52
N ILE A 516 15.52 -36.10 -5.24
CA ILE A 516 15.25 -35.17 -4.13
C ILE A 516 16.35 -34.11 -4.04
N ASP A 517 17.61 -34.54 -4.11
CA ASP A 517 18.76 -33.65 -4.06
C ASP A 517 18.75 -32.68 -5.25
N ALA A 518 18.45 -33.16 -6.46
CA ALA A 518 18.34 -32.30 -7.64
C ALA A 518 17.22 -31.25 -7.51
N ILE A 519 16.07 -31.62 -6.96
CA ILE A 519 14.96 -30.68 -6.69
C ILE A 519 15.40 -29.61 -5.69
N ARG A 520 16.05 -30.03 -4.60
CA ARG A 520 16.53 -29.12 -3.55
C ARG A 520 17.65 -28.19 -4.02
N SER A 521 18.60 -28.70 -4.80
CA SER A 521 19.63 -27.90 -5.43
C SER A 521 19.06 -26.86 -6.40
N ALA A 522 17.90 -27.13 -7.02
CA ALA A 522 17.17 -26.18 -7.86
C ALA A 522 16.23 -25.23 -7.07
N GLY A 523 16.36 -25.21 -5.74
CA GLY A 523 15.60 -24.35 -4.83
C GLY A 523 14.15 -24.79 -4.61
N GLY A 524 13.87 -26.08 -4.78
CA GLY A 524 12.59 -26.71 -4.46
C GLY A 524 12.64 -27.58 -3.20
N ASP A 525 11.57 -28.31 -2.93
CA ASP A 525 11.51 -29.33 -1.88
C ASP A 525 10.52 -30.44 -2.27
N VAL A 526 10.39 -31.49 -1.44
CA VAL A 526 9.55 -32.65 -1.76
C VAL A 526 8.57 -33.00 -0.65
N MET A 527 7.44 -33.52 -1.06
CA MET A 527 6.57 -34.38 -0.26
C MET A 527 6.80 -35.82 -0.71
N VAL A 528 6.81 -36.77 0.21
CA VAL A 528 6.89 -38.19 -0.14
C VAL A 528 5.52 -38.82 0.07
N SER A 529 5.06 -39.58 -0.94
CA SER A 529 3.83 -40.35 -0.86
C SER A 529 4.13 -41.81 -0.50
N VAL A 530 3.42 -42.31 0.50
CA VAL A 530 3.48 -43.70 0.97
C VAL A 530 2.17 -44.38 0.59
N GLY A 531 2.23 -45.54 -0.06
CA GLY A 531 1.04 -46.30 -0.43
C GLY A 531 0.82 -46.41 -1.95
N GLY A 532 -0.32 -45.96 -2.46
CA GLY A 532 -0.77 -46.07 -3.86
C GLY A 532 -1.59 -47.33 -4.16
N TRP A 533 -1.96 -47.57 -5.41
CA TRP A 533 -2.78 -48.74 -5.80
C TRP A 533 -2.06 -50.11 -5.71
N SER A 534 -0.77 -50.15 -6.06
CA SER A 534 0.00 -51.40 -6.27
C SER A 534 1.11 -51.64 -5.23
N GLY A 535 1.49 -52.90 -5.01
CA GLY A 535 2.62 -53.30 -4.15
C GLY A 535 2.31 -53.39 -2.65
N ASN A 536 3.29 -53.84 -1.86
CA ASN A 536 3.09 -54.14 -0.43
C ASN A 536 2.96 -52.88 0.41
N LYS A 537 1.87 -52.74 1.18
CA LYS A 537 1.59 -51.53 1.95
C LYS A 537 2.16 -51.57 3.36
N LEU A 538 2.77 -50.47 3.79
CA LEU A 538 3.33 -50.37 5.14
C LEU A 538 2.22 -50.48 6.20
N GLY A 539 1.04 -49.89 5.95
CA GLY A 539 -0.08 -49.99 6.87
C GLY A 539 -0.54 -51.42 7.10
N GLU A 540 -0.36 -52.32 6.13
CA GLU A 540 -0.71 -53.74 6.25
C GLU A 540 0.40 -54.57 6.91
N LYS A 541 1.66 -54.31 6.54
CA LYS A 541 2.82 -55.12 6.96
C LYS A 541 3.35 -54.75 8.35
N CYS A 542 3.06 -53.54 8.82
CA CYS A 542 3.36 -53.15 10.20
C CYS A 542 2.30 -53.70 11.17
N SER A 543 2.76 -54.40 12.21
CA SER A 543 1.88 -55.09 13.17
C SER A 543 1.09 -54.15 14.09
N SER A 544 1.53 -52.89 14.26
CA SER A 544 0.92 -51.90 15.15
C SER A 544 1.05 -50.48 14.62
N ALA A 545 0.29 -49.54 15.19
CA ALA A 545 0.36 -48.12 14.85
C ALA A 545 1.73 -47.51 15.20
N SER A 546 2.34 -47.91 16.33
CA SER A 546 3.68 -47.47 16.71
C SER A 546 4.76 -47.98 15.75
N ALA A 547 4.65 -49.23 15.29
CA ALA A 547 5.57 -49.77 14.28
C ALA A 547 5.44 -49.01 12.94
N LEU A 548 4.20 -48.74 12.52
CA LEU A 548 3.92 -47.95 11.32
C LEU A 548 4.43 -46.50 11.44
N ALA A 549 4.22 -45.85 12.58
CA ALA A 549 4.77 -44.53 12.87
C ALA A 549 6.30 -44.53 12.79
N GLY A 550 6.95 -45.58 13.30
CA GLY A 550 8.40 -45.77 13.17
C GLY A 550 8.85 -45.90 11.71
N ALA A 551 8.08 -46.62 10.88
CA ALA A 551 8.35 -46.71 9.44
C ALA A 551 8.21 -45.35 8.74
N TYR A 552 7.14 -44.60 8.99
CA TYR A 552 6.99 -43.24 8.46
C TYR A 552 8.11 -42.30 8.95
N GLN A 553 8.50 -42.39 10.22
CA GLN A 553 9.58 -41.58 10.77
C GLN A 553 10.93 -41.84 10.10
N LYS A 554 11.23 -43.09 9.69
CA LYS A 554 12.45 -43.39 8.91
C LYS A 554 12.49 -42.60 7.61
N VAL A 555 11.36 -42.50 6.90
CA VAL A 555 11.27 -41.72 5.65
C VAL A 555 11.42 -40.23 5.93
N ILE A 556 10.73 -39.72 6.96
CA ILE A 556 10.82 -38.32 7.38
C ILE A 556 12.26 -37.94 7.74
N ASN A 557 12.94 -38.77 8.51
CA ASN A 557 14.31 -38.53 8.95
C ASN A 557 15.31 -38.61 7.79
N ALA A 558 15.15 -39.59 6.89
CA ALA A 558 16.04 -39.77 5.75
C ALA A 558 16.13 -38.52 4.88
N TYR A 559 15.02 -37.77 4.79
CA TYR A 559 14.92 -36.62 3.91
C TYR A 559 14.59 -35.31 4.61
N GLN A 560 14.46 -35.28 5.92
CA GLN A 560 14.02 -34.10 6.68
C GLN A 560 12.70 -33.52 6.12
N LEU A 561 11.72 -34.39 5.93
CA LEU A 561 10.47 -34.01 5.26
C LEU A 561 9.70 -32.95 6.04
N LYS A 562 9.19 -31.96 5.30
CA LYS A 562 8.21 -30.99 5.80
C LYS A 562 6.78 -31.44 5.56
N ALA A 563 6.58 -32.43 4.69
CA ALA A 563 5.29 -33.00 4.43
C ALA A 563 5.34 -34.48 4.04
N LEU A 564 4.31 -35.22 4.46
CA LEU A 564 4.11 -36.63 4.17
C LEU A 564 2.70 -36.83 3.63
N ASP A 565 2.59 -37.52 2.51
CA ASP A 565 1.33 -37.98 1.94
C ASP A 565 1.16 -39.49 2.18
N VAL A 566 -0.04 -39.89 2.58
CA VAL A 566 -0.44 -41.29 2.65
C VAL A 566 -1.53 -41.48 1.60
N ASP A 567 -1.13 -42.06 0.47
CA ASP A 567 -2.02 -42.44 -0.61
C ASP A 567 -2.59 -43.82 -0.30
N ILE A 568 -3.77 -43.85 0.33
CA ILE A 568 -4.35 -45.07 0.90
C ILE A 568 -5.38 -45.65 -0.06
N GLU A 569 -5.03 -46.77 -0.69
CA GLU A 569 -5.83 -47.38 -1.75
C GLU A 569 -5.97 -48.91 -1.57
N ASN A 570 -6.85 -49.50 -2.39
CA ASN A 570 -6.98 -50.95 -2.56
C ASN A 570 -7.16 -51.74 -1.24
N THR A 571 -6.28 -52.68 -0.93
CA THR A 571 -6.39 -53.56 0.24
C THR A 571 -6.13 -52.83 1.56
N GLU A 572 -5.26 -51.81 1.55
CA GLU A 572 -5.00 -50.95 2.70
C GLU A 572 -6.21 -50.05 3.01
N TRP A 573 -6.88 -49.58 1.96
CA TRP A 573 -8.10 -48.77 2.05
C TRP A 573 -9.31 -49.54 2.56
N SER A 574 -9.55 -50.75 2.05
CA SER A 574 -10.75 -51.53 2.39
C SER A 574 -10.72 -52.11 3.82
N ASN A 575 -9.55 -52.30 4.42
CA ASN A 575 -9.41 -52.89 5.75
C ASN A 575 -9.54 -51.85 6.89
N ALA A 576 -10.62 -51.94 7.68
CA ALA A 576 -10.90 -51.00 8.77
C ALA A 576 -9.83 -50.96 9.87
N THR A 577 -9.20 -52.10 10.18
CA THR A 577 -8.11 -52.17 11.17
C THR A 577 -6.88 -51.44 10.66
N VAL A 578 -6.58 -51.55 9.36
CA VAL A 578 -5.45 -50.87 8.73
C VAL A 578 -5.70 -49.36 8.65
N ARG A 579 -6.91 -48.92 8.26
CA ARG A 579 -7.29 -47.49 8.30
C ARG A 579 -7.09 -46.88 9.68
N GLN A 580 -7.54 -47.54 10.75
CA GLN A 580 -7.33 -47.07 12.12
C GLN A 580 -5.83 -47.02 12.46
N ARG A 581 -5.05 -48.02 12.05
CA ARG A 581 -3.60 -48.06 12.26
C ARG A 581 -2.90 -46.88 11.59
N VAL A 582 -3.28 -46.53 10.36
CA VAL A 582 -2.75 -45.37 9.62
C VAL A 582 -3.06 -44.06 10.37
N VAL A 583 -4.30 -43.89 10.82
CA VAL A 583 -4.72 -42.71 11.61
C VAL A 583 -3.87 -42.56 12.88
N ASP A 584 -3.75 -43.62 13.67
CA ASP A 584 -3.02 -43.59 14.95
C ASP A 584 -1.50 -43.41 14.74
N ALA A 585 -0.96 -43.98 13.66
CA ALA A 585 0.43 -43.77 13.26
C ALA A 585 0.69 -42.31 12.87
N LEU A 586 -0.17 -41.72 12.03
CA LEU A 586 -0.05 -40.31 11.63
C LEU A 586 -0.22 -39.35 12.82
N LYS A 587 -1.08 -39.68 13.79
CA LYS A 587 -1.20 -38.90 15.04
C LYS A 587 0.11 -38.88 15.80
N THR A 588 0.76 -40.04 15.93
CA THR A 588 2.07 -40.17 16.59
C THR A 588 3.15 -39.42 15.83
N VAL A 589 3.23 -39.59 14.51
CA VAL A 589 4.19 -38.90 13.64
C VAL A 589 4.02 -37.39 13.75
N LYS A 590 2.79 -36.88 13.73
CA LYS A 590 2.54 -35.45 13.82
C LYS A 590 2.92 -34.87 15.19
N ALA A 591 2.69 -35.61 16.26
CA ALA A 591 3.13 -35.22 17.60
C ALA A 591 4.67 -35.17 17.70
N ASN A 592 5.37 -36.09 17.04
CA ASN A 592 6.83 -36.17 17.06
C ASN A 592 7.53 -35.14 16.16
N ASN A 593 6.83 -34.58 15.18
CA ASN A 593 7.41 -33.66 14.19
C ASN A 593 6.57 -32.37 14.12
N PRO A 594 6.74 -31.44 15.08
CA PRO A 594 6.10 -30.13 15.02
C PRO A 594 6.40 -29.43 13.69
N GLY A 595 5.35 -29.02 12.97
CA GLY A 595 5.48 -28.37 11.66
C GLY A 595 5.36 -29.32 10.45
N LEU A 596 5.39 -30.64 10.64
CA LEU A 596 5.13 -31.60 9.58
C LEU A 596 3.67 -31.50 9.10
N LYS A 597 3.51 -31.37 7.79
CA LYS A 597 2.22 -31.41 7.10
C LYS A 597 1.84 -32.84 6.73
N THR A 598 0.63 -33.27 7.08
CA THR A 598 0.13 -34.60 6.74
C THR A 598 -1.01 -34.51 5.73
N VAL A 599 -0.90 -35.29 4.66
CA VAL A 599 -1.94 -35.44 3.63
C VAL A 599 -2.42 -36.89 3.66
N ILE A 600 -3.74 -37.08 3.57
CA ILE A 600 -4.34 -38.41 3.34
C ILE A 600 -5.05 -38.33 2.00
N THR A 601 -4.54 -39.07 1.01
CA THR A 601 -5.05 -39.12 -0.36
C THR A 601 -5.83 -40.41 -0.57
N PHE A 602 -7.03 -40.34 -1.15
CA PHE A 602 -7.90 -41.50 -1.37
C PHE A 602 -8.91 -41.26 -2.50
N GLY A 603 -9.47 -42.35 -3.04
CA GLY A 603 -10.50 -42.31 -4.10
C GLY A 603 -11.82 -41.66 -3.66
N THR A 604 -12.60 -41.16 -4.61
CA THR A 604 -13.86 -40.45 -4.35
C THR A 604 -14.94 -40.86 -5.33
N THR A 605 -16.19 -40.49 -5.04
CA THR A 605 -17.26 -40.46 -6.03
C THR A 605 -17.43 -39.05 -6.59
N THR A 606 -18.29 -38.88 -7.60
CA THR A 606 -18.72 -37.56 -8.12
C THR A 606 -19.40 -36.68 -7.06
N SER A 607 -19.80 -37.25 -5.92
CA SER A 607 -20.45 -36.55 -4.81
C SER A 607 -19.58 -36.43 -3.56
N GLY A 608 -18.29 -36.75 -3.67
CA GLY A 608 -17.32 -36.75 -2.57
C GLY A 608 -17.04 -38.15 -2.02
N PRO A 609 -16.43 -38.24 -0.82
CA PRO A 609 -16.01 -39.49 -0.21
C PRO A 609 -17.14 -40.53 -0.14
N ASP A 610 -16.81 -41.77 -0.51
CA ASP A 610 -17.69 -42.93 -0.34
C ASP A 610 -17.84 -43.29 1.16
N SER A 611 -18.54 -44.39 1.45
CA SER A 611 -18.72 -44.84 2.85
C SER A 611 -17.39 -45.10 3.57
N THR A 612 -16.38 -45.59 2.86
CA THR A 612 -15.04 -45.87 3.42
C THR A 612 -14.29 -44.57 3.72
N GLY A 613 -14.37 -43.58 2.84
CA GLY A 613 -13.76 -42.27 3.05
C GLY A 613 -14.42 -41.47 4.16
N VAL A 614 -15.74 -41.56 4.28
CA VAL A 614 -16.46 -41.00 5.44
C VAL A 614 -16.03 -41.68 6.74
N ASP A 615 -15.86 -43.00 6.74
CA ASP A 615 -15.35 -43.74 7.90
C ASP A 615 -13.91 -43.30 8.27
N MET A 616 -13.00 -43.17 7.29
CA MET A 616 -11.63 -42.71 7.52
C MET A 616 -11.58 -41.30 8.16
N ILE A 617 -12.35 -40.34 7.62
CA ILE A 617 -12.43 -38.97 8.15
C ILE A 617 -12.94 -38.98 9.60
N LYS A 618 -13.99 -39.77 9.88
CA LYS A 618 -14.55 -39.89 11.23
C LYS A 618 -13.57 -40.55 12.21
N ARG A 619 -12.85 -41.60 11.80
CA ARG A 619 -11.81 -42.23 12.64
C ARG A 619 -10.74 -41.24 13.02
N ALA A 620 -10.25 -40.46 12.07
CA ALA A 620 -9.25 -39.44 12.32
C ALA A 620 -9.75 -38.35 13.29
N ALA A 621 -10.97 -37.84 13.08
CA ALA A 621 -11.58 -36.87 13.99
C ALA A 621 -11.74 -37.43 15.40
N ASN A 622 -12.32 -38.64 15.53
CA ASN A 622 -12.53 -39.31 16.82
C ASN A 622 -11.22 -39.65 17.53
N SER A 623 -10.18 -40.00 16.78
CA SER A 623 -8.85 -40.28 17.33
C SER A 623 -8.08 -39.00 17.69
N GLY A 624 -8.61 -37.82 17.34
CA GLY A 624 -7.96 -36.53 17.58
C GLY A 624 -6.78 -36.24 16.64
N LEU A 625 -6.72 -36.90 15.47
CA LEU A 625 -5.74 -36.58 14.44
C LEU A 625 -6.12 -35.25 13.77
N ALA A 626 -5.32 -34.21 14.02
CA ALA A 626 -5.40 -32.93 13.33
C ALA A 626 -4.74 -33.02 11.93
N ASN A 627 -5.32 -33.80 11.02
CA ASN A 627 -4.81 -33.94 9.67
C ASN A 627 -4.80 -32.58 8.93
N ASP A 628 -3.75 -32.27 8.16
CA ASP A 628 -3.68 -30.97 7.49
C ASP A 628 -4.53 -30.90 6.24
N VAL A 629 -4.47 -31.93 5.40
CA VAL A 629 -5.21 -31.97 4.13
C VAL A 629 -5.82 -33.35 3.90
N TRP A 630 -7.13 -33.37 3.68
CA TRP A 630 -7.84 -34.51 3.09
C TRP A 630 -7.88 -34.32 1.58
N CYS A 631 -7.24 -35.21 0.82
CA CYS A 631 -7.08 -35.08 -0.62
C CYS A 631 -7.88 -36.16 -1.33
N ILE A 632 -8.78 -35.79 -2.24
CA ILE A 632 -9.51 -36.76 -3.07
C ILE A 632 -8.87 -36.92 -4.44
N MET A 633 -9.08 -38.08 -5.06
CA MET A 633 -8.68 -38.38 -6.44
C MET A 633 -9.90 -38.43 -7.37
N PRO A 634 -10.33 -37.29 -7.96
CA PRO A 634 -11.59 -37.17 -8.67
C PRO A 634 -11.47 -37.57 -10.15
N PHE A 635 -11.14 -38.83 -10.39
CA PHE A 635 -11.10 -39.45 -11.71
C PHE A 635 -11.65 -40.89 -11.62
N ASP A 636 -11.85 -41.52 -12.78
CA ASP A 636 -12.51 -42.83 -12.94
C ASP A 636 -13.99 -42.83 -12.53
N PHE A 637 -14.71 -41.75 -12.88
CA PHE A 637 -16.14 -41.63 -12.63
C PHE A 637 -17.02 -42.32 -13.68
N GLY A 638 -16.41 -42.80 -14.76
CA GLY A 638 -17.12 -43.32 -15.92
C GLY A 638 -17.45 -42.19 -16.89
N GLY A 639 -16.98 -42.30 -18.15
CA GLY A 639 -17.24 -41.30 -19.18
C GLY A 639 -18.71 -40.90 -19.28
N GLY A 640 -18.99 -39.58 -19.34
CA GLY A 640 -20.35 -39.03 -19.29
C GLY A 640 -20.49 -37.67 -19.99
N THR A 641 -21.67 -37.05 -19.87
CA THR A 641 -22.01 -35.77 -20.51
C THR A 641 -21.52 -34.54 -19.73
N THR A 642 -21.08 -34.72 -18.49
CA THR A 642 -20.56 -33.66 -17.61
C THR A 642 -19.04 -33.62 -17.68
N THR A 643 -18.46 -32.41 -17.65
CA THR A 643 -17.01 -32.23 -17.71
C THR A 643 -16.34 -32.64 -16.40
N MET A 644 -15.11 -33.16 -16.47
CA MET A 644 -14.36 -33.62 -15.30
C MET A 644 -14.06 -32.48 -14.32
N GLY A 645 -13.90 -31.26 -14.81
CA GLY A 645 -13.77 -30.07 -13.97
C GLY A 645 -15.00 -29.86 -13.08
N THR A 646 -16.20 -30.03 -13.63
CA THR A 646 -17.46 -29.88 -12.88
C THR A 646 -17.67 -31.02 -11.88
N LEU A 647 -17.43 -32.27 -12.29
CA LEU A 647 -17.54 -33.41 -11.39
C LEU A 647 -16.54 -33.33 -10.23
N THR A 648 -15.34 -32.81 -10.51
CA THR A 648 -14.32 -32.58 -9.49
C THR A 648 -14.75 -31.54 -8.46
N THR A 649 -15.27 -30.39 -8.88
CA THR A 649 -15.73 -29.37 -7.92
C THR A 649 -16.94 -29.83 -7.11
N GLN A 650 -17.82 -30.64 -7.71
CA GLN A 650 -18.92 -31.30 -6.99
C GLN A 650 -18.41 -32.28 -5.92
N ALA A 651 -17.43 -33.12 -6.28
CA ALA A 651 -16.82 -34.05 -5.33
C ALA A 651 -16.12 -33.31 -4.16
N MET A 652 -15.48 -32.18 -4.46
CA MET A 652 -14.85 -31.32 -3.46
C MET A 652 -15.85 -30.71 -2.46
N GLU A 653 -17.03 -30.31 -2.90
CA GLU A 653 -18.09 -29.86 -1.98
C GLU A 653 -18.56 -30.98 -1.05
N GLY A 654 -18.68 -32.20 -1.58
CA GLY A 654 -18.97 -33.39 -0.79
C GLY A 654 -17.90 -33.64 0.28
N LEU A 655 -16.62 -33.61 -0.12
CA LEU A 655 -15.49 -33.75 0.80
C LEU A 655 -15.51 -32.67 1.90
N LYS A 656 -15.69 -31.40 1.51
CA LYS A 656 -15.79 -30.27 2.43
C LYS A 656 -16.87 -30.51 3.48
N ALA A 657 -18.05 -30.95 3.06
CA ALA A 657 -19.17 -31.22 3.98
C ALA A 657 -18.83 -32.33 4.99
N ARG A 658 -18.14 -33.40 4.56
CA ARG A 658 -17.75 -34.50 5.46
C ARG A 658 -16.66 -34.09 6.45
N VAL A 659 -15.64 -33.35 5.99
CA VAL A 659 -14.57 -32.84 6.87
C VAL A 659 -15.14 -31.82 7.87
N LYS A 660 -15.99 -30.90 7.40
CA LYS A 660 -16.69 -29.93 8.26
C LYS A 660 -17.48 -30.63 9.37
N ALA A 661 -18.31 -31.60 9.00
CA ALA A 661 -19.16 -32.31 9.95
C ALA A 661 -18.37 -33.15 10.95
N ALA A 662 -17.29 -33.83 10.52
CA ALA A 662 -16.51 -34.67 11.41
C ALA A 662 -15.69 -33.88 12.43
N TYR A 663 -15.18 -32.70 12.05
CA TYR A 663 -14.30 -31.89 12.91
C TYR A 663 -14.97 -30.67 13.55
N GLY A 664 -16.23 -30.37 13.22
CA GLY A 664 -16.94 -29.19 13.72
C GLY A 664 -16.39 -27.87 13.19
N TYR A 665 -15.81 -27.87 11.99
CA TYR A 665 -15.15 -26.69 11.41
C TYR A 665 -16.13 -25.66 10.82
N SER A 666 -15.64 -24.43 10.64
CA SER A 666 -16.27 -23.46 9.73
C SER A 666 -16.09 -23.89 8.27
N ASP A 667 -16.85 -23.30 7.33
CA ASP A 667 -16.64 -23.58 5.89
C ASP A 667 -15.24 -23.18 5.43
N ALA A 668 -14.75 -21.99 5.81
CA ALA A 668 -13.41 -21.54 5.42
C ALA A 668 -12.32 -22.47 5.94
N THR A 669 -12.44 -22.93 7.20
CA THR A 669 -11.50 -23.90 7.76
C THR A 669 -11.61 -25.25 7.06
N ALA A 670 -12.81 -25.72 6.74
CA ALA A 670 -12.98 -26.98 6.01
C ALA A 670 -12.37 -26.91 4.61
N TYR A 671 -12.53 -25.80 3.87
CA TYR A 671 -11.88 -25.60 2.57
C TYR A 671 -10.35 -25.63 2.68
N ALA A 672 -9.77 -24.90 3.63
CA ALA A 672 -8.32 -24.91 3.86
C ALA A 672 -7.75 -26.29 4.29
N ARG A 673 -8.61 -27.25 4.65
CA ARG A 673 -8.26 -28.61 5.09
C ARG A 673 -8.55 -29.70 4.07
N ILE A 674 -8.95 -29.33 2.85
CA ILE A 674 -9.24 -30.28 1.77
C ILE A 674 -8.37 -29.98 0.55
N GLY A 675 -8.28 -30.94 -0.36
CA GLY A 675 -7.59 -30.77 -1.62
C GLY A 675 -7.98 -31.84 -2.63
N LEU A 676 -7.41 -31.73 -3.83
CA LEU A 676 -7.61 -32.70 -4.90
C LEU A 676 -6.29 -33.07 -5.56
N SER A 677 -6.21 -34.32 -6.02
CA SER A 677 -5.21 -34.85 -6.93
C SER A 677 -5.94 -35.36 -8.18
N SER A 678 -6.07 -34.55 -9.23
CA SER A 678 -6.72 -34.96 -10.48
C SER A 678 -5.85 -35.96 -11.26
N MET A 679 -6.37 -36.55 -12.33
CA MET A 679 -5.55 -37.16 -13.38
C MET A 679 -5.44 -36.20 -14.57
N ASN A 680 -4.32 -36.20 -15.30
CA ASN A 680 -4.20 -35.42 -16.55
C ASN A 680 -4.39 -36.31 -17.78
N GLY A 681 -5.24 -35.86 -18.70
CA GLY A 681 -5.43 -36.50 -19.99
C GLY A 681 -6.37 -37.70 -19.95
N LYS A 682 -6.01 -38.77 -20.66
CA LYS A 682 -6.74 -40.04 -20.66
C LYS A 682 -6.57 -40.74 -19.31
N THR A 683 -7.69 -41.17 -18.75
CA THR A 683 -7.73 -41.99 -17.54
C THR A 683 -7.90 -43.47 -17.90
N ASP A 684 -7.97 -44.31 -16.89
CA ASP A 684 -8.19 -45.75 -17.01
C ASP A 684 -9.61 -46.07 -17.49
N ASP A 685 -10.57 -45.17 -17.26
CA ASP A 685 -11.86 -45.25 -17.95
C ASP A 685 -11.74 -44.81 -19.42
N SER A 686 -12.03 -45.76 -20.32
CA SER A 686 -11.88 -45.56 -21.76
C SER A 686 -12.69 -44.38 -22.33
N GLY A 687 -13.78 -43.96 -21.67
CA GLY A 687 -14.64 -42.84 -22.04
C GLY A 687 -14.31 -41.51 -21.35
N GLU A 688 -13.42 -41.50 -20.34
CA GLU A 688 -13.11 -40.33 -19.55
C GLU A 688 -11.84 -39.62 -20.04
N ARG A 689 -11.91 -38.29 -20.18
CA ARG A 689 -10.78 -37.44 -20.60
C ARG A 689 -10.78 -36.17 -19.77
N VAL A 690 -9.71 -35.96 -19.01
CA VAL A 690 -9.45 -34.72 -18.28
C VAL A 690 -8.63 -33.79 -19.17
N ARG A 691 -9.21 -32.65 -19.56
CA ARG A 691 -8.60 -31.66 -20.46
C ARG A 691 -7.99 -30.51 -19.67
N VAL A 692 -7.15 -29.70 -20.32
CA VAL A 692 -6.59 -28.47 -19.73
C VAL A 692 -7.69 -27.51 -19.25
N ALA A 693 -8.85 -27.49 -19.93
CA ALA A 693 -10.00 -26.69 -19.51
C ALA A 693 -10.60 -27.15 -18.16
N ASP A 694 -10.55 -28.45 -17.87
CA ASP A 694 -10.98 -29.00 -16.59
C ASP A 694 -10.05 -28.53 -15.47
N PHE A 695 -8.73 -28.51 -15.72
CA PHE A 695 -7.75 -27.96 -14.78
C PHE A 695 -7.96 -26.46 -14.53
N LYS A 696 -8.36 -25.68 -15.54
CA LYS A 696 -8.73 -24.26 -15.33
C LYS A 696 -9.95 -24.11 -14.42
N THR A 697 -10.91 -25.02 -14.55
CA THR A 697 -12.10 -25.06 -13.67
C THR A 697 -11.71 -25.39 -12.23
N MET A 698 -10.83 -26.39 -12.05
CA MET A 698 -10.31 -26.77 -10.74
C MET A 698 -9.46 -25.66 -10.10
N LEU A 699 -8.65 -24.95 -10.89
CA LEU A 699 -7.88 -23.79 -10.44
C LEU A 699 -8.81 -22.67 -9.94
N ALA A 700 -9.86 -22.33 -10.70
CA ALA A 700 -10.81 -21.29 -10.31
C ALA A 700 -11.50 -21.65 -8.98
N TYR A 701 -11.88 -22.92 -8.81
CA TYR A 701 -12.43 -23.41 -7.54
C TYR A 701 -11.41 -23.29 -6.39
N ALA A 702 -10.17 -23.72 -6.61
CA ALA A 702 -9.11 -23.61 -5.61
C ALA A 702 -8.85 -22.16 -5.19
N GLN A 703 -8.81 -21.23 -6.14
CA GLN A 703 -8.62 -19.79 -5.88
C GLN A 703 -9.82 -19.17 -5.15
N GLN A 704 -11.03 -19.58 -5.49
CA GLN A 704 -12.25 -19.10 -4.84
C GLN A 704 -12.33 -19.54 -3.37
N HIS A 705 -11.89 -20.77 -3.08
CA HIS A 705 -12.11 -21.41 -1.79
C HIS A 705 -10.87 -21.52 -0.91
N HIS A 706 -9.68 -21.19 -1.41
CA HIS A 706 -8.41 -21.28 -0.70
C HIS A 706 -8.15 -22.69 -0.14
N ILE A 707 -8.21 -23.71 -1.00
CA ILE A 707 -8.05 -25.11 -0.61
C ILE A 707 -6.61 -25.46 -0.17
N GLY A 708 -6.45 -26.44 0.71
CA GLY A 708 -5.13 -26.81 1.22
C GLY A 708 -4.17 -27.42 0.19
N ARG A 709 -4.68 -28.01 -0.90
CA ARG A 709 -3.88 -28.69 -1.95
C ARG A 709 -4.60 -28.76 -3.30
N LEU A 710 -3.88 -28.43 -4.37
CA LEU A 710 -4.30 -28.56 -5.76
C LEU A 710 -3.17 -29.26 -6.54
N THR A 711 -3.31 -30.55 -6.81
CA THR A 711 -2.29 -31.35 -7.48
C THR A 711 -2.89 -32.34 -8.48
N TYR A 712 -2.05 -33.13 -9.13
CA TYR A 712 -2.48 -34.19 -10.05
C TYR A 712 -1.45 -35.31 -10.21
N TRP A 713 -1.96 -36.47 -10.61
CA TRP A 713 -1.24 -37.61 -11.16
C TRP A 713 -1.24 -37.53 -12.71
N SER A 714 -0.14 -37.26 -13.40
CA SER A 714 1.22 -36.98 -12.90
C SER A 714 2.04 -36.18 -13.93
N VAL A 715 3.14 -35.58 -13.49
CA VAL A 715 4.05 -34.83 -14.39
C VAL A 715 4.73 -35.75 -15.42
N ASN A 716 4.78 -37.06 -15.17
CA ASN A 716 5.32 -38.09 -16.06
C ASN A 716 4.59 -38.16 -17.41
N ARG A 717 3.37 -37.62 -17.48
CA ARG A 717 2.55 -37.65 -18.70
C ARG A 717 2.16 -36.27 -19.22
N ASP A 718 2.62 -35.20 -18.60
CA ASP A 718 2.24 -33.83 -18.96
C ASP A 718 2.98 -33.31 -20.21
N ARG A 719 2.71 -33.98 -21.33
CA ARG A 719 3.26 -33.70 -22.67
C ARG A 719 2.33 -34.23 -23.77
N PRO A 720 2.41 -33.68 -25.00
CA PRO A 720 1.74 -34.28 -26.15
C PRO A 720 2.29 -35.68 -26.45
N CYS A 721 1.44 -36.51 -27.06
CA CYS A 721 1.84 -37.84 -27.52
C CYS A 721 2.58 -37.77 -28.86
N GLY A 722 3.66 -38.53 -28.97
CA GLY A 722 4.31 -38.83 -30.24
C GLY A 722 3.56 -39.90 -31.02
N SER A 723 3.86 -40.05 -32.31
CA SER A 723 3.32 -41.13 -33.13
C SER A 723 3.64 -42.50 -32.50
N GLY A 724 2.63 -43.34 -32.30
CA GLY A 724 2.78 -44.67 -31.71
C GLY A 724 2.98 -44.72 -30.18
N THR A 725 2.87 -43.60 -29.47
CA THR A 725 2.92 -43.57 -27.99
C THR A 725 1.53 -43.68 -27.37
N ASP A 726 1.45 -44.29 -26.18
CA ASP A 726 0.20 -44.45 -25.42
C ASP A 726 0.00 -43.37 -24.35
N GLY A 727 -1.21 -43.32 -23.80
CA GLY A 727 -1.61 -42.37 -22.75
C GLY A 727 -0.93 -42.59 -21.38
N ASP A 728 0.04 -43.51 -21.26
CA ASP A 728 0.82 -43.72 -20.03
C ASP A 728 2.19 -43.04 -20.08
N SER A 729 2.68 -42.70 -21.28
CA SER A 729 3.91 -41.91 -21.47
C SER A 729 3.67 -40.43 -21.79
N CYS A 730 2.42 -40.08 -22.09
CA CYS A 730 1.92 -38.75 -22.44
C CYS A 730 0.42 -38.65 -22.05
N SER A 731 -0.24 -37.52 -22.24
CA SER A 731 -1.61 -37.35 -21.74
C SER A 731 -2.70 -37.95 -22.63
N GLY A 732 -2.40 -38.34 -23.86
CA GLY A 732 -3.41 -38.83 -24.82
C GLY A 732 -4.42 -37.76 -25.28
N VAL A 733 -4.17 -36.49 -24.99
CA VAL A 733 -5.02 -35.35 -25.39
C VAL A 733 -4.18 -34.18 -25.91
N THR A 734 -4.78 -33.30 -26.71
CA THR A 734 -4.08 -32.15 -27.29
C THR A 734 -3.60 -31.19 -26.19
N GLN A 735 -2.28 -31.00 -26.11
CA GLN A 735 -1.62 -30.07 -25.20
C GLN A 735 -0.22 -29.68 -25.72
N GLN A 736 0.36 -28.63 -25.15
CA GLN A 736 1.80 -28.39 -25.16
C GLN A 736 2.47 -29.00 -23.92
N PRO A 737 3.81 -29.13 -23.89
CA PRO A 737 4.52 -29.60 -22.70
C PRO A 737 4.15 -28.78 -21.45
N TYR A 738 3.74 -29.49 -20.40
CA TYR A 738 3.42 -28.96 -19.08
C TYR A 738 2.20 -28.06 -18.99
N ASP A 739 1.27 -28.08 -19.95
CA ASP A 739 0.08 -27.21 -19.91
C ASP A 739 -0.78 -27.43 -18.66
N TYR A 740 -0.88 -28.67 -18.19
CA TYR A 740 -1.64 -28.97 -16.97
C TYR A 740 -0.96 -28.36 -15.74
N LEU A 741 0.34 -28.60 -15.58
CA LEU A 741 1.11 -28.04 -14.48
C LEU A 741 1.13 -26.51 -14.52
N LYS A 742 1.33 -25.89 -15.70
CA LYS A 742 1.30 -24.42 -15.87
C LYS A 742 -0.03 -23.79 -15.49
N VAL A 743 -1.14 -24.53 -15.54
CA VAL A 743 -2.42 -24.07 -14.99
C VAL A 743 -2.35 -24.12 -13.47
N PHE A 744 -2.02 -25.25 -12.87
CA PHE A 744 -2.01 -25.37 -11.40
C PHE A 744 -0.92 -24.54 -10.72
N THR A 745 0.23 -24.26 -11.34
CA THR A 745 1.26 -23.37 -10.77
C THR A 745 0.83 -21.90 -10.66
N GLN A 746 -0.37 -21.55 -11.14
CA GLN A 746 -1.00 -20.25 -10.87
C GLN A 746 -1.66 -20.20 -9.49
N TYR A 747 -1.79 -21.35 -8.80
CA TYR A 747 -2.35 -21.43 -7.46
C TYR A 747 -1.28 -21.25 -6.38
N THR A 748 -1.50 -20.30 -5.47
CA THR A 748 -0.53 -19.95 -4.41
C THR A 748 -1.00 -20.25 -3.00
N GLY A 749 -2.20 -20.83 -2.83
CA GLY A 749 -2.85 -21.03 -1.52
C GLY A 749 -3.95 -20.00 -1.26
#